data_AF-A0A6N9QX41-F1
#
_entry.id   AF-A0A6N9QX41-F1
#
_cell.length_a   1.000
_cell.length_b   1.000
_cell.length_c   1.000
_cell.angle_alpha   90.00
_cell.angle_beta   90.00
_cell.angle_gamma   90.00
#
_symmetry.space_group_name_H-M   'P 1'
#
loop_
_entity.id
_entity.type
_entity.pdbx_description
1 polymer ?
#
loop_
_entity_poly.entity_id
_entity_poly.type
_entity_poly.pdbx_seq_one_letter_code
_entity_poly.pdbx_strand_id
1 'polypeptide(L)'
;MTIVDPHTPASAARPASPGRTAPVADWVRLEQLYEDPFPTFERLRAEGGVHWVPAVNRYLVTSYAAAHATELDQELFSANEEGSLMKRAMGHSMLRKDDPEHHPERRAFMPPLRPAAVQKSWMGIFRATAERYLARLQEIGPGADLVWDFAAPFAAESLRAVTGLHNVTEQDMQRWSQCLIDAIGNYANDPDVWARGEKAFAEVDDAIDEMLAWHLTHPDDSLISGLLSMSGDRMPLHSIRANIKMTIGGGLNEPRDALGVASWALLSHPAQRELVGNDPSLWNAVFDESIRWVAPIGMYPRQTTRDTVLQGVHLPAGSKLGVCLLSANRDENEWPHPERFDLTRRDQGAHLAFGKGVHVCAGAWVARAEVADVALPLLFSRLPGLRLDPENPAVAGGWVFRGMDKLPVVWDPPAPSSAVGTGRHIAVVGAGPAGCYSAQALRRTLPGARITVLDSRPAPFGLVRSGVAGDHQGTKAIAEQFTGMFASRDVEFVGCTRVHGGEPEHDVVFSGRPGVMGPVSRSQDADGAELTLDQLREAFDAVVLATGLHTDADPGVPGGDLPGVHGAGGVTRWLNGDPGECAGRTDSGTLLGGSTTVIGMGNVAMDVIRLLAKRATDLAGSDVHDDAHRALSTGLQTIHVLGRSAPQRAAFDPVMLREITALDGIHHVVHGVDEQELLAAARAGDTRCELVAELLRSPAPEDARLRIEWWFGHTPERVVGPDHVSAVQARAAAGGEPVRIATASVITAVGFTEGPDALLPQSALDARCRDTGRVGDGLYAAGWLRKGPRGTIASQRTDARELAHLIAADLTGAEGSDSADDGRTAPRPGMAAVRPYLGRATDFDGWLRIDAAERERAAEGRPRLKITDPRELRLLAAAALGVPRGCGDGSQDSGGAGDGSDGAGTAPLTILFGTESGNAELVAQSLAAHVRDRFAVTVQDLADTDPAALDTSHPYVVVCSTYGDGELPTSARAFAAAVSEGSADLSSVRYAAFGLGDRTYGETFARGVVVLDETLAAAGASRFGDVGRHDAAGGRPPARIACEWLDGIAELSRVPAPRARRGK
;
A
#
# COMPACT_ATOMS: atom_id res chain seq x y z
N MET A 1 -3.14 -65.22 -8.84
CA MET A 1 -3.47 -66.26 -9.82
C MET A 1 -3.28 -65.63 -11.20
N THR A 2 -2.27 -66.12 -11.92
CA THR A 2 -2.02 -65.99 -13.38
C THR A 2 -1.99 -64.60 -14.04
N ILE A 3 -0.78 -64.20 -14.43
CA ILE A 3 -0.46 -63.18 -15.45
C ILE A 3 -0.98 -63.70 -16.81
N VAL A 4 -1.73 -62.88 -17.54
CA VAL A 4 -2.14 -63.17 -18.92
C VAL A 4 -1.43 -62.20 -19.87
N ASP A 5 -0.82 -62.81 -20.89
CA ASP A 5 -0.01 -62.27 -21.98
C ASP A 5 -0.82 -61.34 -22.93
N PRO A 6 -0.34 -60.11 -23.28
CA PRO A 6 -1.05 -59.18 -24.14
C PRO A 6 -0.78 -59.33 -25.66
N HIS A 7 -0.28 -60.47 -26.16
CA HIS A 7 -0.07 -60.66 -27.61
C HIS A 7 -1.07 -61.64 -28.24
N THR A 8 -2.30 -61.15 -28.44
CA THR A 8 -3.23 -61.72 -29.44
C THR A 8 -3.47 -60.66 -30.52
N PRO A 9 -3.21 -60.93 -31.82
CA PRO A 9 -3.47 -59.98 -32.89
C PRO A 9 -4.98 -59.73 -33.02
N ALA A 10 -5.35 -58.46 -33.02
CA ALA A 10 -6.74 -58.01 -33.15
C ALA A 10 -7.37 -58.58 -34.43
N SER A 11 -8.51 -59.25 -34.24
CA SER A 11 -9.45 -59.61 -35.29
C SER A 11 -9.73 -58.40 -36.19
N ALA A 12 -9.60 -58.59 -37.50
CA ALA A 12 -9.91 -57.59 -38.52
C ALA A 12 -11.29 -56.96 -38.27
N ALA A 13 -11.29 -55.66 -37.99
CA ALA A 13 -12.49 -54.88 -37.73
C ALA A 13 -13.46 -54.99 -38.91
N ARG A 14 -14.73 -55.30 -38.63
CA ARG A 14 -15.83 -55.18 -39.60
C ARG A 14 -15.83 -53.73 -40.13
N PRO A 15 -16.12 -53.51 -41.43
CA PRO A 15 -16.24 -52.15 -41.96
C PRO A 15 -17.30 -51.39 -41.15
N ALA A 16 -16.91 -50.22 -40.63
CA ALA A 16 -17.83 -49.32 -39.95
C ALA A 16 -19.01 -49.02 -40.88
N SER A 17 -20.24 -49.07 -40.36
CA SER A 17 -21.41 -48.63 -41.12
C SER A 17 -21.15 -47.20 -41.60
N PRO A 18 -21.42 -46.87 -42.87
CA PRO A 18 -21.24 -45.51 -43.37
C PRO A 18 -22.15 -44.60 -42.55
N GLY A 19 -21.56 -43.71 -41.74
CA GLY A 19 -22.30 -42.73 -40.98
C GLY A 19 -23.17 -41.88 -41.90
N ARG A 20 -24.33 -41.42 -41.41
CA ARG A 20 -25.20 -40.52 -42.17
C ARG A 20 -24.52 -39.16 -42.36
N THR A 21 -24.87 -38.44 -43.42
CA THR A 21 -24.46 -37.03 -43.57
C THR A 21 -25.02 -36.20 -42.43
N ALA A 22 -24.24 -35.24 -41.93
CA ALA A 22 -24.70 -34.37 -40.86
C ALA A 22 -25.93 -33.55 -41.31
N PRO A 23 -27.01 -33.53 -40.51
CA PRO A 23 -28.11 -32.60 -40.75
C PRO A 23 -27.62 -31.14 -40.69
N VAL A 24 -28.19 -30.29 -41.53
CA VAL A 24 -27.86 -28.86 -41.60
C VAL A 24 -28.89 -28.08 -40.79
N ALA A 25 -28.44 -27.30 -39.81
CA ALA A 25 -29.28 -26.43 -38.99
C ALA A 25 -29.05 -24.95 -39.35
N ASP A 26 -29.53 -24.56 -40.53
CA ASP A 26 -29.49 -23.17 -41.05
C ASP A 26 -30.47 -22.21 -40.36
N TRP A 27 -31.37 -22.76 -39.54
CA TRP A 27 -32.31 -22.03 -38.69
C TRP A 27 -31.68 -21.46 -37.42
N VAL A 28 -30.48 -21.92 -37.03
CA VAL A 28 -29.76 -21.41 -35.85
C VAL A 28 -29.29 -19.98 -36.11
N ARG A 29 -29.65 -19.08 -35.19
CA ARG A 29 -29.24 -17.66 -35.21
C ARG A 29 -28.31 -17.36 -34.04
N LEU A 30 -27.25 -16.58 -34.29
CA LEU A 30 -26.25 -16.26 -33.27
C LEU A 30 -26.84 -15.40 -32.15
N GLU A 31 -27.78 -14.53 -32.50
CA GLU A 31 -28.50 -13.64 -31.58
C GLU A 31 -29.34 -14.47 -30.60
N GLN A 32 -30.06 -15.49 -31.10
CA GLN A 32 -30.85 -16.39 -30.27
C GLN A 32 -29.97 -17.24 -29.34
N LEU A 33 -28.86 -17.76 -29.85
CA LEU A 33 -27.89 -18.47 -29.01
C LEU A 33 -27.35 -17.57 -27.90
N TYR A 34 -27.10 -16.29 -28.21
CA TYR A 34 -26.61 -15.35 -27.22
C TYR A 34 -27.63 -15.07 -26.11
N GLU A 35 -28.88 -14.77 -26.45
CA GLU A 35 -29.94 -14.47 -25.48
C GLU A 35 -30.29 -15.71 -24.63
N ASP A 36 -30.74 -16.78 -25.28
CA ASP A 36 -31.10 -18.04 -24.64
C ASP A 36 -30.79 -19.25 -25.55
N PRO A 37 -29.64 -19.91 -25.33
CA PRO A 37 -29.23 -21.02 -26.18
C PRO A 37 -29.96 -22.33 -25.87
N PHE A 38 -30.63 -22.45 -24.72
CA PHE A 38 -31.15 -23.73 -24.24
C PHE A 38 -32.23 -24.34 -25.16
N PRO A 39 -33.24 -23.58 -25.66
CA PRO A 39 -34.23 -24.12 -26.60
C PRO A 39 -33.61 -24.60 -27.91
N THR A 40 -32.59 -23.88 -28.41
CA THR A 40 -31.85 -24.26 -29.62
C THR A 40 -31.09 -25.56 -29.39
N PHE A 41 -30.41 -25.69 -28.26
CA PHE A 41 -29.68 -26.89 -27.89
C PHE A 41 -30.57 -28.11 -27.65
N GLU A 42 -31.73 -27.93 -27.01
CA GLU A 42 -32.72 -29.01 -26.83
C GLU A 42 -33.17 -29.58 -28.17
N ARG A 43 -33.50 -28.72 -29.14
CA ARG A 43 -33.84 -29.15 -30.49
C ARG A 43 -32.68 -29.87 -31.18
N LEU A 44 -31.46 -29.35 -31.09
CA LEU A 44 -30.28 -29.99 -31.68
C LEU A 44 -29.99 -31.37 -31.07
N ARG A 45 -30.20 -31.55 -29.75
CA ARG A 45 -30.08 -32.85 -29.09
C ARG A 45 -31.16 -33.82 -29.58
N ALA A 46 -32.42 -33.38 -29.62
CA ALA A 46 -33.55 -34.19 -30.10
C ALA A 46 -33.41 -34.64 -31.56
N GLU A 47 -32.78 -33.81 -32.41
CA GLU A 47 -32.52 -34.13 -33.83
C GLU A 47 -31.23 -34.95 -34.06
N GLY A 48 -30.58 -35.42 -32.98
CA GLY A 48 -29.48 -36.38 -33.02
C GLY A 48 -28.10 -35.84 -32.65
N GLY A 49 -28.02 -34.63 -32.08
CA GLY A 49 -26.86 -34.17 -31.31
C GLY A 49 -25.63 -33.69 -32.09
N VAL A 50 -25.51 -33.99 -33.39
CA VAL A 50 -24.39 -33.56 -34.25
C VAL A 50 -24.93 -32.94 -35.54
N HIS A 51 -24.75 -31.63 -35.70
CA HIS A 51 -25.32 -30.85 -36.81
C HIS A 51 -24.28 -29.94 -37.44
N TRP A 52 -24.30 -29.81 -38.77
CA TRP A 52 -23.59 -28.71 -39.44
C TRP A 52 -24.39 -27.42 -39.26
N VAL A 53 -23.74 -26.38 -38.72
CA VAL A 53 -24.38 -25.09 -38.45
C VAL A 53 -23.67 -24.00 -39.25
N PRO A 54 -24.23 -23.56 -40.39
CA PRO A 54 -23.58 -22.58 -41.27
C PRO A 54 -23.22 -21.27 -40.58
N ALA A 55 -24.07 -20.78 -39.67
CA ALA A 55 -23.86 -19.51 -38.97
C ALA A 55 -22.59 -19.46 -38.10
N VAL A 56 -22.06 -20.62 -37.68
CA VAL A 56 -20.81 -20.75 -36.91
C VAL A 56 -19.71 -21.44 -37.70
N ASN A 57 -20.00 -21.88 -38.94
CA ASN A 57 -19.11 -22.63 -39.82
C ASN A 57 -18.47 -23.86 -39.15
N ARG A 58 -19.26 -24.62 -38.37
CA ARG A 58 -18.81 -25.76 -37.56
C ARG A 58 -19.88 -26.84 -37.45
N TYR A 59 -19.45 -28.05 -37.14
CA TYR A 59 -20.32 -29.09 -36.61
C TYR A 59 -20.53 -28.88 -35.11
N LEU A 60 -21.74 -28.53 -34.68
CA LEU A 60 -22.06 -28.43 -33.26
C LEU A 60 -22.34 -29.81 -32.68
N VAL A 61 -21.64 -30.14 -31.60
CA VAL A 61 -21.78 -31.37 -30.82
C VAL A 61 -22.50 -31.02 -29.52
N THR A 62 -23.71 -31.50 -29.34
CA THR A 62 -24.65 -30.99 -28.30
C THR A 62 -25.09 -32.03 -27.28
N SER A 63 -24.94 -33.33 -27.54
CA SER A 63 -25.25 -34.37 -26.55
C SER A 63 -24.06 -34.65 -25.63
N TYR A 64 -24.35 -35.07 -24.40
CA TYR A 64 -23.35 -35.41 -23.38
C TYR A 64 -22.43 -36.54 -23.86
N ALA A 65 -23.00 -37.63 -24.38
CA ALA A 65 -22.24 -38.78 -24.87
C ALA A 65 -21.24 -38.40 -25.97
N ALA A 66 -21.63 -37.49 -26.87
CA ALA A 66 -20.76 -37.04 -27.96
C ALA A 66 -19.65 -36.10 -27.45
N ALA A 67 -20.01 -35.13 -26.61
CA ALA A 67 -19.04 -34.22 -25.99
C ALA A 67 -18.00 -34.99 -25.15
N HIS A 68 -18.46 -35.95 -24.34
CA HIS A 68 -17.60 -36.79 -23.53
C HIS A 68 -16.65 -37.64 -24.39
N ALA A 69 -17.14 -38.24 -25.48
CA ALA A 69 -16.30 -38.99 -26.41
C ALA A 69 -15.22 -38.11 -27.05
N THR A 70 -15.54 -36.86 -27.42
CA THR A 70 -14.56 -35.94 -28.01
C THR A 70 -13.45 -35.52 -27.04
N GLU A 71 -13.71 -35.49 -25.73
CA GLU A 71 -12.71 -35.13 -24.72
C GLU A 71 -11.67 -36.24 -24.45
N LEU A 72 -12.06 -37.50 -24.64
CA LEU A 72 -11.24 -38.65 -24.25
C LEU A 72 -10.30 -39.14 -25.37
N ASP A 73 -10.44 -38.63 -26.59
CA ASP A 73 -9.70 -39.08 -27.77
C ASP A 73 -9.07 -37.89 -28.50
N GLN A 74 -7.93 -37.41 -27.98
CA GLN A 74 -7.16 -36.32 -28.60
C GLN A 74 -6.54 -36.72 -29.94
N GLU A 75 -6.27 -38.01 -30.17
CA GLU A 75 -5.70 -38.49 -31.43
C GLU A 75 -6.68 -38.32 -32.58
N LEU A 76 -7.97 -38.53 -32.32
CA LEU A 76 -9.03 -38.32 -33.29
C LEU A 76 -9.54 -36.88 -33.31
N PHE A 77 -9.73 -36.28 -32.14
CA PHE A 77 -10.27 -34.94 -31.95
C PHE A 77 -9.19 -34.02 -31.39
N SER A 78 -8.35 -33.51 -32.29
CA SER A 78 -7.24 -32.63 -31.94
C SER A 78 -7.71 -31.30 -31.38
N ALA A 79 -7.01 -30.79 -30.36
CA ALA A 79 -7.17 -29.43 -29.86
C ALA A 79 -6.47 -28.39 -30.77
N ASN A 80 -5.57 -28.82 -31.65
CA ASN A 80 -4.75 -27.97 -32.52
C ASN A 80 -5.46 -27.63 -33.84
N GLU A 81 -6.52 -26.83 -33.77
CA GLU A 81 -7.28 -26.44 -34.96
C GLU A 81 -6.48 -25.51 -35.92
N GLU A 82 -6.56 -25.77 -37.22
CA GLU A 82 -6.08 -24.88 -38.28
C GLU A 82 -6.88 -23.58 -38.36
N GLY A 83 -6.20 -22.42 -38.41
CA GLY A 83 -6.86 -21.11 -38.44
C GLY A 83 -7.56 -20.74 -37.12
N SER A 84 -7.13 -21.32 -35.99
CA SER A 84 -7.69 -21.04 -34.66
C SER A 84 -7.59 -19.56 -34.27
N LEU A 85 -8.73 -18.97 -33.90
CA LEU A 85 -8.80 -17.60 -33.37
C LEU A 85 -7.96 -17.45 -32.08
N MET A 86 -7.91 -18.51 -31.27
CA MET A 86 -7.12 -18.54 -30.05
C MET A 86 -5.62 -18.47 -30.34
N LYS A 87 -5.13 -19.17 -31.37
CA LYS A 87 -3.71 -19.08 -31.77
C LYS A 87 -3.36 -17.66 -32.26
N ARG A 88 -4.30 -16.97 -32.91
CA ARG A 88 -4.12 -15.57 -33.31
C ARG A 88 -4.09 -14.61 -32.12
N ALA A 89 -5.02 -14.74 -31.19
CA ALA A 89 -5.16 -13.80 -30.07
C ALA A 89 -4.11 -14.04 -28.96
N MET A 90 -3.87 -15.30 -28.61
CA MET A 90 -3.08 -15.69 -27.45
C MET A 90 -1.72 -16.29 -27.82
N GLY A 91 -1.51 -16.69 -29.08
CA GLY A 91 -0.40 -17.58 -29.43
C GLY A 91 -0.72 -19.06 -29.18
N HIS A 92 0.23 -19.95 -29.45
CA HIS A 92 0.02 -21.40 -29.41
C HIS A 92 0.21 -21.96 -27.98
N SER A 93 -0.80 -21.73 -27.13
CA SER A 93 -0.83 -22.23 -25.75
C SER A 93 -1.04 -23.74 -25.65
N MET A 94 -0.80 -24.30 -24.46
CA MET A 94 -1.00 -25.71 -24.15
C MET A 94 -2.45 -26.17 -24.39
N LEU A 95 -3.45 -25.28 -24.32
CA LEU A 95 -4.87 -25.61 -24.58
C LEU A 95 -5.17 -25.86 -26.07
N ARG A 96 -4.22 -25.56 -26.97
CA ARG A 96 -4.32 -25.80 -28.42
C ARG A 96 -3.18 -26.67 -28.94
N LYS A 97 -2.55 -27.45 -28.06
CA LYS A 97 -1.55 -28.47 -28.38
C LYS A 97 -2.11 -29.83 -28.02
N ASP A 98 -1.73 -30.87 -28.77
CA ASP A 98 -1.97 -32.26 -28.38
C ASP A 98 -0.70 -32.82 -27.72
N ASP A 99 -0.79 -33.97 -27.07
CA ASP A 99 0.39 -34.70 -26.60
C ASP A 99 1.21 -35.21 -27.80
N PRO A 100 2.56 -35.22 -27.71
CA PRO A 100 3.37 -35.02 -26.50
C PRO A 100 3.73 -33.56 -26.18
N GLU A 101 3.38 -32.57 -27.00
CA GLU A 101 3.78 -31.16 -26.78
C GLU A 101 3.02 -30.50 -25.62
N HIS A 102 1.75 -30.88 -25.42
CA HIS A 102 0.92 -30.35 -24.35
C HIS A 102 1.41 -30.77 -22.95
N HIS A 103 1.73 -32.05 -22.75
CA HIS A 103 2.03 -32.60 -21.43
C HIS A 103 3.18 -31.89 -20.67
N PRO A 104 4.35 -31.59 -21.28
CA PRO A 104 5.43 -30.85 -20.60
C PRO A 104 5.01 -29.46 -20.14
N GLU A 105 4.29 -28.70 -20.97
CA GLU A 105 3.82 -27.35 -20.60
C GLU A 105 2.79 -27.40 -19.49
N ARG A 106 1.83 -28.34 -19.58
CA ARG A 106 0.88 -28.58 -18.49
C ARG A 106 1.57 -28.95 -17.20
N ARG A 107 2.52 -29.88 -17.23
CA ARG A 107 3.27 -30.32 -16.04
C ARG A 107 4.00 -29.15 -15.37
N ALA A 108 4.59 -28.25 -16.16
CA ALA A 108 5.26 -27.05 -15.70
C ALA A 108 4.32 -26.06 -14.99
N PHE A 109 3.08 -25.96 -15.46
CA PHE A 109 2.09 -24.99 -15.00
C PHE A 109 1.34 -25.40 -13.72
N MET A 110 1.26 -26.71 -13.44
CA MET A 110 0.46 -27.25 -12.34
C MET A 110 0.91 -26.91 -10.90
N PRO A 111 2.20 -26.73 -10.54
CA PRO A 111 2.61 -26.66 -9.14
C PRO A 111 1.86 -25.61 -8.30
N PRO A 112 1.68 -24.35 -8.76
CA PRO A 112 0.93 -23.33 -8.02
C PRO A 112 -0.58 -23.59 -7.95
N LEU A 113 -1.12 -24.43 -8.83
CA LEU A 113 -2.56 -24.68 -8.99
C LEU A 113 -3.05 -25.94 -8.27
N ARG A 114 -2.14 -26.71 -7.65
CA ARG A 114 -2.47 -27.93 -6.91
C ARG A 114 -3.18 -27.61 -5.59
N PRO A 115 -4.05 -28.50 -5.08
CA PRO A 115 -4.82 -28.25 -3.85
C PRO A 115 -3.98 -27.78 -2.66
N ALA A 116 -2.82 -28.41 -2.42
CA ALA A 116 -1.94 -28.05 -1.32
C ALA A 116 -1.35 -26.64 -1.47
N ALA A 117 -0.98 -26.23 -2.69
CA ALA A 117 -0.51 -24.88 -2.97
C ALA A 117 -1.65 -23.87 -2.84
N VAL A 118 -2.85 -24.20 -3.33
CA VAL A 118 -4.03 -23.34 -3.19
C VAL A 118 -4.36 -23.05 -1.73
N GLN A 119 -4.37 -24.09 -0.88
CA GLN A 119 -4.64 -23.93 0.55
C GLN A 119 -3.54 -23.14 1.26
N LYS A 120 -2.27 -23.38 0.93
CA LYS A 120 -1.12 -22.72 1.57
C LYS A 120 -0.97 -21.26 1.15
N SER A 121 -1.02 -20.99 -0.16
CA SER A 121 -0.55 -19.74 -0.75
C SER A 121 -1.70 -18.80 -1.11
N TRP A 122 -2.85 -19.33 -1.52
CA TRP A 122 -3.92 -18.48 -2.11
C TRP A 122 -5.13 -18.26 -1.20
N MET A 123 -5.46 -19.21 -0.31
CA MET A 123 -6.67 -19.12 0.51
C MET A 123 -6.75 -17.83 1.36
N GLY A 124 -5.61 -17.41 1.94
CA GLY A 124 -5.53 -16.15 2.69
C GLY A 124 -5.77 -14.93 1.81
N ILE A 125 -5.20 -14.92 0.60
CA ILE A 125 -5.35 -13.86 -0.39
C ILE A 125 -6.80 -13.77 -0.87
N PHE A 126 -7.43 -14.90 -1.21
CA PHE A 126 -8.83 -14.91 -1.64
C PHE A 126 -9.75 -14.37 -0.56
N ARG A 127 -9.55 -14.77 0.71
CA ARG A 127 -10.36 -14.26 1.82
C ARG A 127 -10.20 -12.75 1.99
N ALA A 128 -8.97 -12.24 2.05
CA ALA A 128 -8.71 -10.82 2.19
C ALA A 128 -9.30 -10.01 1.01
N THR A 129 -9.15 -10.54 -0.21
CA THR A 129 -9.67 -9.92 -1.44
C THR A 129 -11.21 -9.89 -1.46
N ALA A 130 -11.86 -10.99 -1.08
CA ALA A 130 -13.31 -11.07 -0.97
C ALA A 130 -13.85 -10.10 0.09
N GLU A 131 -13.22 -10.01 1.26
CA GLU A 131 -13.61 -9.07 2.31
C GLU A 131 -13.47 -7.61 1.86
N ARG A 132 -12.39 -7.28 1.15
CA ARG A 132 -12.16 -5.95 0.58
C ARG A 132 -13.25 -5.55 -0.41
N TYR A 133 -13.57 -6.43 -1.38
CA TYR A 133 -14.58 -6.11 -2.39
C TYR A 133 -16.02 -6.23 -1.87
N LEU A 134 -16.29 -7.05 -0.85
CA LEU A 134 -17.59 -7.02 -0.16
C LEU A 134 -17.79 -5.73 0.63
N ALA A 135 -16.75 -5.21 1.30
CA ALA A 135 -16.84 -3.90 1.95
C ALA A 135 -17.16 -2.80 0.92
N ARG A 136 -16.51 -2.83 -0.25
CA ARG A 136 -16.83 -1.93 -1.37
C ARG A 136 -18.28 -2.08 -1.85
N LEU A 137 -18.77 -3.30 -2.03
CA LEU A 137 -20.17 -3.54 -2.41
C LEU A 137 -21.14 -2.96 -1.38
N GLN A 138 -20.84 -3.09 -0.09
CA GLN A 138 -21.62 -2.50 1.00
C GLN A 138 -21.62 -0.97 0.98
N GLU A 139 -20.50 -0.35 0.61
CA GLU A 139 -20.38 1.11 0.44
C GLU A 139 -21.23 1.65 -0.72
N ILE A 140 -21.31 0.91 -1.84
CA ILE A 140 -22.18 1.26 -2.99
C ILE A 140 -23.66 1.19 -2.58
N GLY A 141 -24.02 0.20 -1.76
CA GLY A 141 -25.35 0.06 -1.18
C GLY A 141 -26.34 -0.76 -2.04
N PRO A 142 -27.56 -0.97 -1.53
CA PRO A 142 -28.58 -1.76 -2.23
C PRO A 142 -28.89 -1.21 -3.62
N GLY A 143 -28.97 -2.09 -4.62
CA GLY A 143 -29.10 -1.76 -6.04
C GLY A 143 -27.80 -1.94 -6.84
N ALA A 144 -26.68 -2.22 -6.16
CA ALA A 144 -25.40 -2.57 -6.77
C ALA A 144 -25.51 -3.81 -7.67
N ASP A 145 -24.65 -3.88 -8.70
CA ASP A 145 -24.55 -5.03 -9.59
C ASP A 145 -23.52 -6.02 -9.03
N LEU A 146 -24.00 -7.16 -8.54
CA LEU A 146 -23.15 -8.17 -7.90
C LEU A 146 -22.04 -8.71 -8.83
N VAL A 147 -22.23 -8.70 -10.14
CA VAL A 147 -21.21 -9.16 -11.08
C VAL A 147 -20.08 -8.14 -11.16
N TRP A 148 -20.41 -6.89 -11.46
CA TRP A 148 -19.41 -5.87 -11.80
C TRP A 148 -18.84 -5.16 -10.58
N ASP A 149 -19.61 -5.04 -9.50
CA ASP A 149 -19.19 -4.37 -8.27
C ASP A 149 -18.50 -5.32 -7.27
N PHE A 150 -18.62 -6.64 -7.48
CA PHE A 150 -18.00 -7.65 -6.61
C PHE A 150 -17.31 -8.80 -7.37
N ALA A 151 -18.05 -9.60 -8.15
CA ALA A 151 -17.51 -10.85 -8.69
C ALA A 151 -16.33 -10.66 -9.65
N ALA A 152 -16.43 -9.69 -10.57
CA ALA A 152 -15.41 -9.39 -11.56
C ALA A 152 -14.11 -8.80 -10.94
N PRO A 153 -14.15 -7.74 -10.10
CA PRO A 153 -12.94 -7.22 -9.49
C PRO A 153 -12.32 -8.20 -8.48
N PHE A 154 -13.14 -9.02 -7.80
CA PHE A 154 -12.65 -10.11 -6.96
C PHE A 154 -11.87 -11.15 -7.77
N ALA A 155 -12.47 -11.70 -8.83
CA ALA A 155 -11.84 -12.71 -9.69
C ALA A 155 -10.57 -12.17 -10.37
N ALA A 156 -10.59 -10.91 -10.78
CA ALA A 156 -9.46 -10.25 -11.41
C ALA A 156 -8.25 -10.11 -10.48
N GLU A 157 -8.45 -9.65 -9.25
CA GLU A 157 -7.36 -9.56 -8.26
C GLU A 157 -6.85 -10.94 -7.84
N SER A 158 -7.75 -11.89 -7.60
CA SER A 158 -7.37 -13.28 -7.29
C SER A 158 -6.46 -13.85 -8.38
N LEU A 159 -6.82 -13.66 -9.64
CA LEU A 159 -6.04 -14.14 -10.77
C LEU A 159 -4.71 -13.38 -10.93
N ARG A 160 -4.71 -12.07 -10.69
CA ARG A 160 -3.49 -11.25 -10.67
C ARG A 160 -2.47 -11.82 -9.68
N ALA A 161 -2.91 -12.14 -8.46
CA ALA A 161 -2.07 -12.75 -7.44
C ALA A 161 -1.56 -14.14 -7.84
N VAL A 162 -2.42 -15.02 -8.38
CA VAL A 162 -2.04 -16.37 -8.81
C VAL A 162 -1.07 -16.34 -9.99
N THR A 163 -1.24 -15.39 -10.93
CA THR A 163 -0.36 -15.26 -12.10
C THR A 163 1.01 -14.66 -11.77
N GLY A 164 1.08 -13.75 -10.78
CA GLY A 164 2.30 -12.99 -10.46
C GLY A 164 2.42 -11.69 -11.27
N LEU A 165 1.32 -11.19 -11.84
CA LEU A 165 1.30 -9.94 -12.59
C LEU A 165 1.21 -8.73 -11.65
N HIS A 166 2.26 -8.50 -10.87
CA HIS A 166 2.26 -7.47 -9.82
C HIS A 166 2.27 -6.04 -10.37
N ASN A 167 2.69 -5.84 -11.63
CA ASN A 167 2.77 -4.55 -12.31
C ASN A 167 1.45 -4.02 -12.92
N VAL A 168 0.35 -4.76 -12.79
CA VAL A 168 -0.93 -4.42 -13.44
C VAL A 168 -2.04 -4.30 -12.41
N THR A 169 -3.17 -3.72 -12.81
CA THR A 169 -4.36 -3.58 -11.96
C THR A 169 -5.39 -4.67 -12.24
N GLU A 170 -6.36 -4.85 -11.35
CA GLU A 170 -7.53 -5.69 -11.58
C GLU A 170 -8.37 -5.19 -12.76
N GLN A 171 -8.39 -3.89 -13.07
CA GLN A 171 -9.08 -3.33 -14.24
C GLN A 171 -8.34 -3.70 -15.53
N ASP A 172 -7.01 -3.70 -15.52
CA ASP A 172 -6.19 -4.20 -16.64
C ASP A 172 -6.52 -5.68 -16.90
N MET A 173 -6.54 -6.50 -15.85
CA MET A 173 -6.89 -7.92 -15.94
C MET A 173 -8.29 -8.13 -16.53
N GLN A 174 -9.30 -7.38 -16.09
CA GLN A 174 -10.66 -7.45 -16.63
C GLN A 174 -10.72 -7.04 -18.11
N ARG A 175 -10.07 -5.92 -18.47
CA ARG A 175 -10.00 -5.45 -19.86
C ARG A 175 -9.33 -6.50 -20.75
N TRP A 176 -8.18 -7.01 -20.34
CA TRP A 176 -7.43 -8.00 -21.10
C TRP A 176 -8.20 -9.30 -21.26
N SER A 177 -8.78 -9.82 -20.18
CA SER A 177 -9.58 -11.03 -20.24
C SER A 177 -10.77 -10.88 -21.19
N GLN A 178 -11.49 -9.75 -21.13
CA GLN A 178 -12.59 -9.48 -22.04
C GLN A 178 -12.14 -9.34 -23.50
N CYS A 179 -11.08 -8.57 -23.78
CA CYS A 179 -10.52 -8.44 -25.14
C CYS A 179 -10.04 -9.78 -25.70
N LEU A 180 -9.43 -10.62 -24.87
CA LEU A 180 -8.99 -11.97 -25.22
C LEU A 180 -10.19 -12.87 -25.55
N ILE A 181 -11.24 -12.84 -24.71
CA ILE A 181 -12.46 -13.63 -24.91
C ILE A 181 -13.22 -13.17 -26.17
N ASP A 182 -13.39 -11.86 -26.36
CA ASP A 182 -14.06 -11.30 -27.53
C ASP A 182 -13.33 -11.73 -28.81
N ALA A 183 -12.00 -11.69 -28.81
CA ALA A 183 -11.19 -12.10 -29.96
C ALA A 183 -11.30 -13.60 -30.28
N ILE A 184 -11.32 -14.49 -29.28
CA ILE A 184 -11.50 -15.93 -29.52
C ILE A 184 -12.95 -16.30 -29.85
N GLY A 185 -13.91 -15.46 -29.48
CA GLY A 185 -15.32 -15.56 -29.84
C GLY A 185 -15.68 -14.86 -31.16
N ASN A 186 -14.74 -14.19 -31.82
CA ASN A 186 -14.96 -13.35 -33.00
C ASN A 186 -15.20 -14.16 -34.30
N TYR A 187 -16.15 -15.09 -34.29
CA TYR A 187 -16.51 -15.92 -35.44
C TYR A 187 -17.13 -15.10 -36.59
N ALA A 188 -17.65 -13.90 -36.31
CA ALA A 188 -18.11 -12.94 -37.31
C ALA A 188 -16.96 -12.17 -37.99
N ASN A 189 -15.72 -12.29 -37.49
CA ASN A 189 -14.52 -11.62 -37.99
C ASN A 189 -14.63 -10.08 -38.06
N ASP A 190 -15.16 -9.49 -36.99
CA ASP A 190 -15.23 -8.04 -36.80
C ASP A 190 -13.81 -7.44 -36.67
N PRO A 191 -13.39 -6.47 -37.52
CA PRO A 191 -12.07 -5.85 -37.45
C PRO A 191 -11.85 -5.00 -36.19
N ASP A 192 -12.90 -4.41 -35.61
CA ASP A 192 -12.76 -3.55 -34.43
C ASP A 192 -12.47 -4.38 -33.17
N VAL A 193 -13.01 -5.59 -33.10
CA VAL A 193 -12.66 -6.58 -32.05
C VAL A 193 -11.18 -6.95 -32.15
N TRP A 194 -10.65 -7.14 -33.36
CA TRP A 194 -9.23 -7.42 -33.56
C TRP A 194 -8.33 -6.25 -33.16
N ALA A 195 -8.68 -5.02 -33.56
CA ALA A 195 -7.89 -3.84 -33.22
C ALA A 195 -7.80 -3.62 -31.69
N ARG A 196 -8.93 -3.78 -30.96
CA ARG A 196 -8.93 -3.71 -29.49
C ARG A 196 -8.14 -4.86 -28.86
N GLY A 197 -8.28 -6.06 -29.41
CA GLY A 197 -7.56 -7.25 -28.97
C GLY A 197 -6.05 -7.11 -29.12
N GLU A 198 -5.56 -6.79 -30.32
CA GLU A 198 -4.13 -6.71 -30.64
C GLU A 198 -3.37 -5.73 -29.74
N LYS A 199 -4.01 -4.60 -29.37
CA LYS A 199 -3.47 -3.68 -28.37
C LYS A 199 -3.36 -4.33 -26.98
N ALA A 200 -4.43 -4.96 -26.50
CA ALA A 200 -4.42 -5.67 -25.22
C ALA A 200 -3.41 -6.83 -25.21
N PHE A 201 -3.21 -7.54 -26.32
CA PHE A 201 -2.26 -8.66 -26.38
C PHE A 201 -0.81 -8.20 -26.26
N ALA A 202 -0.47 -7.06 -26.86
CA ALA A 202 0.84 -6.44 -26.75
C ALA A 202 1.11 -5.95 -25.32
N GLU A 203 0.14 -5.27 -24.72
CA GLU A 203 0.18 -4.87 -23.31
C GLU A 203 0.46 -6.09 -22.40
N VAL A 204 -0.27 -7.20 -22.57
CA VAL A 204 -0.03 -8.40 -21.78
C VAL A 204 1.38 -8.96 -21.98
N ASP A 205 1.95 -8.91 -23.19
CA ASP A 205 3.33 -9.35 -23.44
C ASP A 205 4.36 -8.49 -22.70
N ASP A 206 4.20 -7.16 -22.75
CA ASP A 206 5.09 -6.21 -22.07
C ASP A 206 5.04 -6.42 -20.55
N ALA A 207 3.84 -6.63 -20.00
CA ALA A 207 3.65 -6.90 -18.58
C ALA A 207 4.31 -8.23 -18.14
N ILE A 208 4.19 -9.28 -18.96
CA ILE A 208 4.81 -10.58 -18.69
C ILE A 208 6.33 -10.47 -18.74
N ASP A 209 6.89 -9.77 -19.71
CA ASP A 209 8.34 -9.60 -19.85
C ASP A 209 8.95 -8.90 -18.63
N GLU A 210 8.29 -7.84 -18.14
CA GLU A 210 8.68 -7.17 -16.91
C GLU A 210 8.63 -8.11 -15.70
N MET A 211 7.54 -8.86 -15.55
CA MET A 211 7.37 -9.76 -14.40
C MET A 211 8.29 -10.97 -14.45
N LEU A 212 8.71 -11.41 -15.64
CA LEU A 212 9.76 -12.40 -15.77
C LEU A 212 11.08 -11.88 -15.20
N ALA A 213 11.46 -10.62 -15.49
CA ALA A 213 12.66 -10.01 -14.92
C ALA A 213 12.54 -9.83 -13.40
N TRP A 214 11.36 -9.40 -12.92
CA TRP A 214 11.07 -9.23 -11.50
C TRP A 214 11.23 -10.53 -10.71
N HIS A 215 10.54 -11.59 -11.13
CA HIS A 215 10.51 -12.86 -10.40
C HIS A 215 11.83 -13.63 -10.42
N LEU A 216 12.77 -13.30 -11.32
CA LEU A 216 14.14 -13.83 -11.24
C LEU A 216 14.86 -13.42 -9.95
N THR A 217 14.51 -12.25 -9.41
CA THR A 217 15.11 -11.70 -8.18
C THR A 217 14.15 -11.72 -6.99
N HIS A 218 12.85 -11.88 -7.25
CA HIS A 218 11.78 -11.91 -6.25
C HIS A 218 10.90 -13.17 -6.41
N PRO A 219 11.45 -14.37 -6.10
CA PRO A 219 10.68 -15.59 -6.22
C PRO A 219 9.54 -15.63 -5.18
N ASP A 220 8.34 -15.96 -5.65
CA ASP A 220 7.16 -16.22 -4.82
C ASP A 220 6.43 -17.50 -5.27
N ASP A 221 5.24 -17.75 -4.73
CA ASP A 221 4.45 -18.95 -5.04
C ASP A 221 3.66 -18.84 -6.37
N SER A 222 3.77 -17.73 -7.12
CA SER A 222 2.97 -17.45 -8.34
C SER A 222 3.32 -18.33 -9.55
N LEU A 223 2.47 -18.30 -10.58
CA LEU A 223 2.71 -19.01 -11.84
C LEU A 223 4.00 -18.57 -12.54
N ILE A 224 4.24 -17.27 -12.71
CA ILE A 224 5.44 -16.78 -13.39
C ILE A 224 6.70 -17.17 -12.61
N SER A 225 6.72 -16.97 -11.29
CA SER A 225 7.82 -17.41 -10.42
C SER A 225 8.04 -18.93 -10.49
N GLY A 226 6.95 -19.70 -10.41
CA GLY A 226 6.97 -21.16 -10.53
C GLY A 226 7.64 -21.64 -11.82
N LEU A 227 7.28 -21.03 -12.96
CA LEU A 227 7.87 -21.34 -14.27
C LEU A 227 9.37 -21.02 -14.34
N LEU A 228 9.82 -19.96 -13.67
CA LEU A 228 11.24 -19.57 -13.62
C LEU A 228 12.07 -20.45 -12.68
N SER A 229 11.46 -21.02 -11.63
CA SER A 229 12.14 -21.85 -10.62
C SER A 229 12.40 -23.30 -11.06
N MET A 230 11.82 -23.74 -12.18
CA MET A 230 11.96 -25.11 -12.67
C MET A 230 13.40 -25.47 -13.01
N SER A 231 13.87 -26.62 -12.50
CA SER A 231 15.15 -27.21 -12.89
C SER A 231 15.02 -28.00 -14.20
N GLY A 232 15.90 -27.73 -15.17
CA GLY A 232 15.91 -28.40 -16.49
C GLY A 232 15.51 -27.48 -17.64
N ASP A 233 14.85 -28.03 -18.66
CA ASP A 233 14.42 -27.29 -19.86
C ASP A 233 13.40 -26.21 -19.49
N ARG A 234 13.80 -24.95 -19.64
CA ARG A 234 12.94 -23.79 -19.40
C ARG A 234 11.89 -23.70 -20.51
N MET A 235 10.65 -23.39 -20.12
CA MET A 235 9.59 -23.11 -21.09
C MET A 235 10.02 -21.91 -21.97
N PRO A 236 9.93 -22.02 -23.30
CA PRO A 236 10.27 -20.90 -24.18
C PRO A 236 9.39 -19.68 -23.91
N LEU A 237 9.95 -18.47 -24.06
CA LEU A 237 9.25 -17.21 -23.78
C LEU A 237 7.90 -17.10 -24.51
N HIS A 238 7.83 -17.50 -25.78
CA HIS A 238 6.58 -17.48 -26.55
C HIS A 238 5.51 -18.43 -25.97
N SER A 239 5.90 -19.58 -25.41
CA SER A 239 4.99 -20.49 -24.72
C SER A 239 4.55 -19.93 -23.37
N ILE A 240 5.45 -19.26 -22.62
CA ILE A 240 5.08 -18.57 -21.37
C ILE A 240 4.03 -17.50 -21.66
N ARG A 241 4.30 -16.60 -22.61
CA ARG A 241 3.36 -15.55 -23.02
C ARG A 241 2.01 -16.14 -23.44
N ALA A 242 2.02 -17.20 -24.26
CA ALA A 242 0.80 -17.83 -24.72
C ALA A 242 -0.01 -18.49 -23.59
N ASN A 243 0.65 -19.17 -22.66
CA ASN A 243 0.00 -19.84 -21.54
C ASN A 243 -0.51 -18.85 -20.49
N ILE A 244 0.18 -17.73 -20.25
CA ILE A 244 -0.32 -16.68 -19.36
C ILE A 244 -1.50 -15.94 -19.99
N LYS A 245 -1.47 -15.57 -21.28
CA LYS A 245 -2.64 -15.00 -21.98
C LYS A 245 -3.85 -15.93 -21.93
N MET A 246 -3.64 -17.23 -22.17
CA MET A 246 -4.67 -18.26 -22.01
C MET A 246 -5.22 -18.29 -20.58
N THR A 247 -4.36 -18.13 -19.58
CA THR A 247 -4.76 -18.13 -18.16
C THR A 247 -5.56 -16.88 -17.79
N ILE A 248 -5.18 -15.70 -18.30
CA ILE A 248 -5.96 -14.45 -18.14
C ILE A 248 -7.35 -14.60 -18.78
N GLY A 249 -7.39 -15.12 -20.01
CA GLY A 249 -8.64 -15.35 -20.72
C GLY A 249 -9.55 -16.39 -20.05
N GLY A 250 -8.97 -17.47 -19.49
CA GLY A 250 -9.73 -18.60 -18.95
C GLY A 250 -9.86 -18.69 -17.42
N GLY A 251 -9.27 -17.73 -16.69
CA GLY A 251 -9.15 -17.76 -15.23
C GLY A 251 -9.84 -16.60 -14.53
N LEU A 252 -10.48 -15.69 -15.25
CA LEU A 252 -11.13 -14.49 -14.70
C LEU A 252 -12.63 -14.52 -14.94
N ASN A 253 -13.03 -14.57 -16.22
CA ASN A 253 -14.43 -14.52 -16.61
C ASN A 253 -15.18 -15.76 -16.10
N GLU A 254 -14.55 -16.93 -16.12
CA GLU A 254 -15.18 -18.18 -15.72
C GLU A 254 -15.49 -18.23 -14.21
N PRO A 255 -14.56 -17.92 -13.28
CA PRO A 255 -14.90 -17.79 -11.85
C PRO A 255 -15.90 -16.67 -11.57
N ARG A 256 -15.80 -15.51 -12.25
CA ARG A 256 -16.80 -14.43 -12.17
C ARG A 256 -18.20 -14.96 -12.51
N ASP A 257 -18.32 -15.63 -13.64
CA ASP A 257 -19.60 -16.14 -14.15
C ASP A 257 -20.14 -17.26 -13.27
N ALA A 258 -19.27 -18.15 -12.76
CA ALA A 258 -19.66 -19.18 -11.80
C ALA A 258 -20.22 -18.57 -10.50
N LEU A 259 -19.57 -17.54 -9.95
CA LEU A 259 -20.03 -16.82 -8.77
C LEU A 259 -21.36 -16.09 -9.02
N GLY A 260 -21.49 -15.42 -10.18
CA GLY A 260 -22.72 -14.74 -10.59
C GLY A 260 -23.89 -15.70 -10.76
N VAL A 261 -23.70 -16.81 -11.48
CA VAL A 261 -24.72 -17.85 -11.69
C VAL A 261 -25.10 -18.52 -10.38
N ALA A 262 -24.13 -18.88 -9.53
CA ALA A 262 -24.41 -19.49 -8.22
C ALA A 262 -25.23 -18.57 -7.32
N SER A 263 -24.88 -17.28 -7.30
CA SER A 263 -25.66 -16.27 -6.58
C SER A 263 -27.06 -16.14 -7.16
N TRP A 264 -27.19 -15.99 -8.48
CA TRP A 264 -28.48 -15.92 -9.15
C TRP A 264 -29.35 -17.16 -8.88
N ALA A 265 -28.78 -18.35 -8.89
CA ALA A 265 -29.47 -19.60 -8.62
C ALA A 265 -30.02 -19.64 -7.19
N LEU A 266 -29.20 -19.35 -6.17
CA LEU A 266 -29.64 -19.35 -4.77
C LEU A 266 -30.66 -18.25 -4.47
N LEU A 267 -30.54 -17.08 -5.11
CA LEU A 267 -31.49 -15.98 -4.92
C LEU A 267 -32.83 -16.23 -5.65
N SER A 268 -32.81 -17.01 -6.74
CA SER A 268 -34.02 -17.39 -7.49
C SER A 268 -34.71 -18.65 -6.94
N HIS A 269 -34.03 -19.46 -6.13
CA HIS A 269 -34.55 -20.72 -5.58
C HIS A 269 -34.44 -20.75 -4.04
N PRO A 270 -35.35 -20.07 -3.31
CA PRO A 270 -35.28 -19.95 -1.84
C PRO A 270 -35.20 -21.29 -1.09
N ALA A 271 -35.88 -22.33 -1.59
CA ALA A 271 -35.82 -23.67 -1.00
C ALA A 271 -34.41 -24.29 -1.08
N GLN A 272 -33.69 -24.09 -2.19
CA GLN A 272 -32.30 -24.56 -2.33
C GLN A 272 -31.37 -23.74 -1.43
N ARG A 273 -31.60 -22.43 -1.30
CA ARG A 273 -30.88 -21.56 -0.36
C ARG A 273 -31.06 -21.97 1.10
N GLU A 274 -32.28 -22.38 1.48
CA GLU A 274 -32.55 -22.87 2.83
C GLU A 274 -31.73 -24.12 3.17
N LEU A 275 -31.55 -25.04 2.21
CA LEU A 275 -30.67 -26.21 2.41
C LEU A 275 -29.24 -25.79 2.77
N VAL A 276 -28.67 -24.82 2.05
CA VAL A 276 -27.32 -24.31 2.30
C VAL A 276 -27.23 -23.57 3.64
N GLY A 277 -28.28 -22.83 4.01
CA GLY A 277 -28.36 -22.18 5.33
C GLY A 277 -28.36 -23.18 6.49
N ASN A 278 -28.99 -24.34 6.30
CA ASN A 278 -29.04 -25.42 7.27
C ASN A 278 -27.77 -26.29 7.28
N ASP A 279 -27.07 -26.40 6.14
CA ASP A 279 -25.83 -27.16 5.99
C ASP A 279 -24.81 -26.39 5.13
N PRO A 280 -23.94 -25.59 5.76
CA PRO A 280 -22.90 -24.85 5.06
C PRO A 280 -21.86 -25.73 4.34
N SER A 281 -21.81 -27.04 4.57
CA SER A 281 -20.93 -27.93 3.80
C SER A 281 -21.34 -28.06 2.32
N LEU A 282 -22.55 -27.59 1.98
CA LEU A 282 -23.12 -27.63 0.64
C LEU A 282 -22.52 -26.63 -0.35
N TRP A 283 -21.64 -25.71 0.04
CA TRP A 283 -21.10 -24.70 -0.89
C TRP A 283 -20.39 -25.30 -2.11
N ASN A 284 -19.69 -26.42 -1.94
CA ASN A 284 -19.08 -27.14 -3.06
C ASN A 284 -20.15 -27.73 -4.00
N ALA A 285 -21.26 -28.24 -3.46
CA ALA A 285 -22.39 -28.71 -4.27
C ALA A 285 -23.10 -27.56 -5.00
N VAL A 286 -23.22 -26.38 -4.37
CA VAL A 286 -23.73 -25.17 -5.02
C VAL A 286 -22.87 -24.83 -6.23
N PHE A 287 -21.55 -24.80 -6.06
CA PHE A 287 -20.64 -24.50 -7.14
C PHE A 287 -20.75 -25.50 -8.30
N ASP A 288 -20.65 -26.80 -8.02
CA ASP A 288 -20.69 -27.85 -9.05
C ASP A 288 -22.06 -27.88 -9.77
N GLU A 289 -23.18 -27.71 -9.05
CA GLU A 289 -24.51 -27.64 -9.67
C GLU A 289 -24.69 -26.35 -10.50
N SER A 290 -24.08 -25.24 -10.09
CA SER A 290 -24.15 -23.96 -10.83
C SER A 290 -23.47 -24.08 -12.19
N ILE A 291 -22.27 -24.65 -12.23
CA ILE A 291 -21.51 -24.82 -13.48
C ILE A 291 -22.02 -26.00 -14.34
N ARG A 292 -22.75 -26.95 -13.75
CA ARG A 292 -23.57 -27.89 -14.53
C ARG A 292 -24.75 -27.16 -15.17
N TRP A 293 -25.51 -26.42 -14.37
CA TRP A 293 -26.74 -25.76 -14.79
C TRP A 293 -26.46 -24.68 -15.85
N VAL A 294 -25.42 -23.88 -15.68
CA VAL A 294 -24.93 -22.92 -16.69
C VAL A 294 -23.40 -23.01 -16.71
N ALA A 295 -22.87 -23.75 -17.69
CA ALA A 295 -21.42 -23.87 -17.86
C ALA A 295 -20.81 -22.53 -18.29
N PRO A 296 -19.82 -21.99 -17.54
CA PRO A 296 -19.17 -20.73 -17.91
C PRO A 296 -18.52 -20.79 -19.30
N ILE A 297 -17.81 -21.88 -19.60
CA ILE A 297 -17.37 -22.23 -20.95
C ILE A 297 -18.45 -23.11 -21.58
N GLY A 298 -19.24 -22.52 -22.46
CA GLY A 298 -20.36 -23.20 -23.09
C GLY A 298 -20.01 -23.93 -24.38
N MET A 299 -18.98 -23.48 -25.11
CA MET A 299 -18.48 -24.17 -26.30
C MET A 299 -16.96 -24.05 -26.45
N TYR A 300 -16.30 -25.12 -26.87
CA TYR A 300 -14.90 -25.07 -27.29
C TYR A 300 -14.65 -25.84 -28.62
N PRO A 301 -13.60 -25.50 -29.38
CA PRO A 301 -13.30 -26.14 -30.65
C PRO A 301 -12.46 -27.43 -30.53
N ARG A 302 -12.70 -28.34 -31.49
CA ARG A 302 -11.84 -29.49 -31.84
C ARG A 302 -11.78 -29.63 -33.35
N GLN A 303 -10.76 -30.31 -33.87
CA GLN A 303 -10.66 -30.66 -35.29
C GLN A 303 -10.43 -32.17 -35.45
N THR A 304 -11.16 -32.82 -36.35
CA THR A 304 -10.94 -34.23 -36.64
C THR A 304 -9.62 -34.42 -37.38
N THR A 305 -8.81 -35.40 -36.99
CA THR A 305 -7.52 -35.71 -37.66
C THR A 305 -7.67 -36.66 -38.84
N ARG A 306 -8.77 -37.43 -38.87
CA ARG A 306 -9.13 -38.41 -39.90
C ARG A 306 -10.65 -38.56 -40.00
N ASP A 307 -11.12 -39.20 -41.06
CA ASP A 307 -12.52 -39.54 -41.23
C ASP A 307 -13.03 -40.38 -40.05
N THR A 308 -14.21 -40.03 -39.53
CA THR A 308 -14.80 -40.70 -38.37
C THR A 308 -16.31 -40.64 -38.36
N VAL A 309 -16.92 -41.34 -37.42
CA VAL A 309 -18.37 -41.34 -37.17
C VAL A 309 -18.61 -40.99 -35.71
N LEU A 310 -19.33 -39.90 -35.46
CA LEU A 310 -19.73 -39.45 -34.11
C LEU A 310 -21.26 -39.44 -34.03
N GLN A 311 -21.85 -40.17 -33.07
CA GLN A 311 -23.31 -40.32 -32.95
C GLN A 311 -24.01 -40.73 -34.27
N GLY A 312 -23.37 -41.63 -35.02
CA GLY A 312 -23.86 -42.09 -36.32
C GLY A 312 -23.72 -41.10 -37.47
N VAL A 313 -23.17 -39.89 -37.24
CA VAL A 313 -22.90 -38.87 -38.26
C VAL A 313 -21.46 -39.00 -38.75
N HIS A 314 -21.28 -39.06 -40.07
CA HIS A 314 -19.96 -39.05 -40.69
C HIS A 314 -19.34 -37.65 -40.65
N LEU A 315 -18.11 -37.56 -40.14
CA LEU A 315 -17.29 -36.37 -40.07
C LEU A 315 -16.01 -36.58 -40.89
N PRO A 316 -15.81 -35.84 -41.99
CA PRO A 316 -14.56 -35.88 -42.76
C PRO A 316 -13.34 -35.49 -41.92
N ALA A 317 -12.15 -35.92 -42.32
CA ALA A 317 -10.89 -35.40 -41.80
C ALA A 317 -10.82 -33.87 -41.94
N GLY A 318 -10.28 -33.19 -40.92
CA GLY A 318 -10.18 -31.73 -40.87
C GLY A 318 -11.47 -31.00 -40.49
N SER A 319 -12.56 -31.72 -40.18
CA SER A 319 -13.83 -31.11 -39.76
C SER A 319 -13.68 -30.33 -38.46
N LYS A 320 -14.15 -29.08 -38.48
CA LYS A 320 -14.15 -28.20 -37.31
C LYS A 320 -15.40 -28.43 -36.47
N LEU A 321 -15.20 -28.78 -35.21
CA LEU A 321 -16.25 -29.05 -34.25
C LEU A 321 -16.41 -27.87 -33.29
N GLY A 322 -17.63 -27.67 -32.79
CA GLY A 322 -17.92 -26.86 -31.61
C GLY A 322 -18.58 -27.75 -30.56
N VAL A 323 -17.81 -28.15 -29.54
CA VAL A 323 -18.29 -29.03 -28.47
C VAL A 323 -19.03 -28.21 -27.44
N CYS A 324 -20.35 -28.34 -27.39
CA CYS A 324 -21.25 -27.47 -26.62
C CYS A 324 -21.50 -28.03 -25.22
N LEU A 325 -20.58 -27.77 -24.29
CA LEU A 325 -20.70 -28.16 -22.87
C LEU A 325 -21.96 -27.61 -22.20
N LEU A 326 -22.39 -26.41 -22.57
CA LEU A 326 -23.61 -25.79 -22.06
C LEU A 326 -24.87 -26.61 -22.41
N SER A 327 -24.84 -27.30 -23.55
CA SER A 327 -25.88 -28.26 -23.95
C SER A 327 -25.68 -29.61 -23.26
N ALA A 328 -24.45 -30.14 -23.26
CA ALA A 328 -24.13 -31.45 -22.71
C ALA A 328 -24.51 -31.58 -21.22
N ASN A 329 -24.26 -30.54 -20.42
CA ASN A 329 -24.64 -30.54 -19.00
C ASN A 329 -26.15 -30.39 -18.75
N ARG A 330 -26.93 -30.16 -19.82
CA ARG A 330 -28.39 -30.13 -19.83
C ARG A 330 -29.00 -31.31 -20.60
N ASP A 331 -28.21 -32.32 -20.95
CA ASP A 331 -28.70 -33.49 -21.67
C ASP A 331 -29.60 -34.34 -20.77
N GLU A 332 -30.87 -34.44 -21.15
CA GLU A 332 -31.92 -35.16 -20.45
C GLU A 332 -31.69 -36.68 -20.38
N ASN A 333 -30.79 -37.23 -21.21
CA ASN A 333 -30.40 -38.64 -21.12
C ASN A 333 -29.39 -38.91 -19.99
N GLU A 334 -28.66 -37.89 -19.55
CA GLU A 334 -27.69 -37.99 -18.46
C GLU A 334 -28.28 -37.44 -17.15
N TRP A 335 -29.04 -36.34 -17.22
CA TRP A 335 -29.56 -35.62 -16.07
C TRP A 335 -31.10 -35.56 -16.12
N PRO A 336 -31.83 -36.17 -15.16
CA PRO A 336 -33.28 -36.02 -15.09
C PRO A 336 -33.70 -34.58 -14.74
N HIS A 337 -34.67 -34.00 -15.48
CA HIS A 337 -35.06 -32.58 -15.31
C HIS A 337 -33.85 -31.62 -15.30
N PRO A 338 -33.01 -31.66 -16.34
CA PRO A 338 -31.72 -30.97 -16.37
C PRO A 338 -31.82 -29.46 -16.20
N GLU A 339 -32.99 -28.90 -16.54
CA GLU A 339 -33.31 -27.47 -16.49
C GLU A 339 -33.43 -26.92 -15.07
N ARG A 340 -33.63 -27.78 -14.07
CA ARG A 340 -33.77 -27.38 -12.66
C ARG A 340 -32.43 -27.34 -11.95
N PHE A 341 -32.17 -26.25 -11.25
CA PHE A 341 -31.08 -26.14 -10.28
C PHE A 341 -31.44 -26.93 -9.01
N ASP A 342 -30.69 -27.98 -8.71
CA ASP A 342 -31.01 -28.88 -7.60
C ASP A 342 -29.78 -29.48 -6.89
N LEU A 343 -29.57 -29.06 -5.64
CA LEU A 343 -28.45 -29.53 -4.80
C LEU A 343 -28.61 -30.96 -4.28
N THR A 344 -29.81 -31.54 -4.44
CA THR A 344 -30.09 -32.91 -3.96
C THR A 344 -29.67 -33.99 -4.95
N ARG A 345 -29.14 -33.61 -6.14
CA ARG A 345 -28.65 -34.50 -7.22
C ARG A 345 -27.36 -35.27 -6.88
N ARG A 346 -27.08 -35.52 -5.60
CA ARG A 346 -25.88 -36.26 -5.17
C ARG A 346 -25.84 -37.61 -5.90
N ASP A 347 -24.66 -37.93 -6.43
CA ASP A 347 -24.34 -39.18 -7.16
C ASP A 347 -24.96 -39.35 -8.57
N GLN A 348 -25.55 -38.31 -9.18
CA GLN A 348 -26.16 -38.40 -10.54
C GLN A 348 -25.20 -38.07 -11.69
N GLY A 349 -24.06 -38.77 -11.80
CA GLY A 349 -23.10 -38.54 -12.88
C GLY A 349 -22.16 -37.35 -12.65
N ALA A 350 -21.38 -36.97 -13.66
CA ALA A 350 -20.35 -35.92 -13.53
C ALA A 350 -20.50 -34.88 -14.64
N HIS A 351 -20.65 -33.60 -14.28
CA HIS A 351 -20.71 -32.53 -15.28
C HIS A 351 -19.39 -32.40 -16.06
N LEU A 352 -19.47 -31.83 -17.26
CA LEU A 352 -18.34 -31.62 -18.17
C LEU A 352 -17.81 -30.18 -18.15
N ALA A 353 -18.29 -29.30 -17.27
CA ALA A 353 -17.91 -27.88 -17.24
C ALA A 353 -16.39 -27.62 -17.15
N PHE A 354 -15.61 -28.51 -16.52
CA PHE A 354 -14.14 -28.42 -16.48
C PHE A 354 -13.43 -29.19 -17.62
N GLY A 355 -14.20 -29.71 -18.58
CA GLY A 355 -13.74 -30.70 -19.54
C GLY A 355 -13.40 -32.04 -18.90
N LYS A 356 -12.93 -32.96 -19.75
CA LYS A 356 -12.35 -34.26 -19.36
C LYS A 356 -11.07 -34.50 -20.19
N GLY A 357 -10.42 -35.63 -19.98
CA GLY A 357 -9.20 -35.98 -20.71
C GLY A 357 -7.99 -35.14 -20.31
N VAL A 358 -7.04 -34.99 -21.24
CA VAL A 358 -5.72 -34.38 -20.96
C VAL A 358 -5.80 -32.88 -20.69
N HIS A 359 -6.81 -32.19 -21.23
CA HIS A 359 -7.03 -30.76 -21.06
C HIS A 359 -8.00 -30.40 -19.92
N VAL A 360 -8.35 -31.35 -19.04
CA VAL A 360 -9.18 -31.04 -17.85
C VAL A 360 -8.66 -29.78 -17.14
N CYS A 361 -9.55 -28.88 -16.74
CA CYS A 361 -9.19 -27.54 -16.28
C CYS A 361 -8.07 -27.56 -15.21
N ALA A 362 -6.97 -26.85 -15.48
CA ALA A 362 -5.86 -26.72 -14.55
C ALA A 362 -6.22 -25.87 -13.32
N GLY A 363 -7.11 -24.89 -13.49
CA GLY A 363 -7.56 -23.96 -12.45
C GLY A 363 -8.74 -24.47 -11.60
N ALA A 364 -9.21 -25.71 -11.78
CA ALA A 364 -10.43 -26.19 -11.13
C ALA A 364 -10.39 -26.12 -9.59
N TRP A 365 -9.22 -26.30 -8.98
CA TRP A 365 -9.04 -26.18 -7.53
C TRP A 365 -9.00 -24.72 -7.06
N VAL A 366 -8.40 -23.84 -7.86
CA VAL A 366 -8.39 -22.39 -7.61
C VAL A 366 -9.82 -21.86 -7.64
N ALA A 367 -10.58 -22.14 -8.71
CA ALA A 367 -11.95 -21.67 -8.86
C ALA A 367 -12.89 -22.16 -7.73
N ARG A 368 -12.74 -23.42 -7.29
CA ARG A 368 -13.52 -23.94 -6.15
C ARG A 368 -13.16 -23.23 -4.84
N ALA A 369 -11.88 -23.10 -4.54
CA ALA A 369 -11.43 -22.40 -3.33
C ALA A 369 -11.89 -20.94 -3.32
N GLU A 370 -11.75 -20.27 -4.46
CA GLU A 370 -12.14 -18.88 -4.64
C GLU A 370 -13.65 -18.66 -4.49
N VAL A 371 -14.46 -19.44 -5.22
CA VAL A 371 -15.91 -19.21 -5.31
C VAL A 371 -16.67 -19.91 -4.18
N ALA A 372 -16.44 -21.21 -4.00
CA ALA A 372 -17.21 -22.04 -3.07
C ALA A 372 -16.73 -21.91 -1.63
N ASP A 373 -15.41 -21.94 -1.39
CA ASP A 373 -14.88 -21.93 -0.02
C ASP A 373 -14.80 -20.51 0.58
N VAL A 374 -14.77 -19.47 -0.26
CA VAL A 374 -14.57 -18.07 0.15
C VAL A 374 -15.73 -17.16 -0.24
N ALA A 375 -15.92 -16.87 -1.54
CA ALA A 375 -16.76 -15.75 -1.97
C ALA A 375 -18.25 -15.95 -1.64
N LEU A 376 -18.83 -17.10 -1.99
CA LEU A 376 -20.23 -17.40 -1.72
C LEU A 376 -20.56 -17.40 -0.21
N PRO A 377 -19.82 -18.12 0.68
CA PRO A 377 -20.07 -18.07 2.12
C PRO A 377 -19.99 -16.65 2.69
N LEU A 378 -18.99 -15.87 2.28
CA LEU A 378 -18.81 -14.50 2.77
C LEU A 378 -19.94 -13.57 2.29
N LEU A 379 -20.32 -13.65 1.01
CA LEU A 379 -21.40 -12.85 0.45
C LEU A 379 -22.72 -13.06 1.21
N PHE A 380 -23.13 -14.32 1.38
CA PHE A 380 -24.40 -14.66 2.01
C PHE A 380 -24.41 -14.47 3.53
N SER A 381 -23.25 -14.42 4.19
CA SER A 381 -23.15 -14.12 5.62
C SER A 381 -23.05 -12.63 5.93
N ARG A 382 -22.47 -11.82 5.04
CA ARG A 382 -22.26 -10.37 5.25
C ARG A 382 -23.44 -9.51 4.83
N LEU A 383 -24.31 -9.99 3.94
CA LEU A 383 -25.46 -9.25 3.42
C LEU A 383 -26.78 -9.87 3.92
N PRO A 384 -27.28 -9.48 5.10
CA PRO A 384 -28.55 -9.99 5.63
C PRO A 384 -29.70 -9.61 4.69
N GLY A 385 -30.64 -10.53 4.44
CA GLY A 385 -31.78 -10.26 3.56
C GLY A 385 -31.43 -10.09 2.07
N LEU A 386 -30.22 -10.47 1.64
CA LEU A 386 -29.79 -10.42 0.23
C LEU A 386 -30.82 -11.09 -0.70
N ARG A 387 -31.25 -10.37 -1.73
CA ARG A 387 -32.25 -10.79 -2.73
C ARG A 387 -32.01 -10.05 -4.05
N LEU A 388 -32.60 -10.57 -5.14
CA LEU A 388 -32.61 -9.86 -6.42
C LEU A 388 -33.38 -8.55 -6.29
N ASP A 389 -32.93 -7.51 -6.98
CA ASP A 389 -33.67 -6.26 -7.08
C ASP A 389 -34.95 -6.46 -7.93
N PRO A 390 -36.15 -6.22 -7.37
CA PRO A 390 -37.39 -6.38 -8.12
C PRO A 390 -37.60 -5.31 -9.21
N GLU A 391 -36.94 -4.16 -9.13
CA GLU A 391 -37.07 -3.07 -10.11
C GLU A 391 -36.07 -3.20 -11.27
N ASN A 392 -34.96 -3.91 -11.04
CA ASN A 392 -33.88 -4.09 -12.00
C ASN A 392 -33.62 -5.59 -12.27
N PRO A 393 -34.20 -6.18 -13.33
CA PRO A 393 -34.09 -7.61 -13.57
C PRO A 393 -32.64 -8.05 -13.89
N ALA A 394 -32.29 -9.24 -13.42
CA ALA A 394 -31.06 -9.91 -13.78
C ALA A 394 -31.07 -10.32 -15.26
N VAL A 395 -29.93 -10.21 -15.93
CA VAL A 395 -29.76 -10.51 -17.36
C VAL A 395 -28.61 -11.50 -17.51
N ALA A 396 -28.84 -12.60 -18.22
CA ALA A 396 -27.81 -13.57 -18.59
C ALA A 396 -27.61 -13.55 -20.10
N GLY A 397 -26.38 -13.78 -20.55
CA GLY A 397 -26.05 -13.70 -21.97
C GLY A 397 -24.86 -14.55 -22.37
N GLY A 398 -24.77 -14.85 -23.66
CA GLY A 398 -23.70 -15.63 -24.29
C GLY A 398 -23.97 -17.14 -24.34
N TRP A 399 -23.17 -17.84 -25.15
CA TRP A 399 -23.28 -19.30 -25.38
C TRP A 399 -21.93 -20.00 -25.58
N VAL A 400 -20.93 -19.32 -26.17
CA VAL A 400 -19.54 -19.80 -26.17
C VAL A 400 -18.96 -19.65 -24.78
N PHE A 401 -19.18 -18.47 -24.18
CA PHE A 401 -19.06 -18.20 -22.77
C PHE A 401 -20.42 -17.69 -22.28
N ARG A 402 -20.91 -18.15 -21.13
CA ARG A 402 -22.22 -17.74 -20.61
C ARG A 402 -22.15 -17.45 -19.12
N GLY A 403 -22.71 -16.31 -18.74
CA GLY A 403 -22.79 -15.84 -17.36
C GLY A 403 -23.87 -14.79 -17.18
N MET A 404 -23.80 -14.09 -16.06
CA MET A 404 -24.69 -12.97 -15.75
C MET A 404 -24.08 -11.68 -16.32
N ASP A 405 -24.81 -11.02 -17.22
CA ASP A 405 -24.44 -9.70 -17.77
C ASP A 405 -24.81 -8.57 -16.81
N LYS A 406 -25.87 -8.76 -16.04
CA LYS A 406 -26.34 -7.85 -14.99
C LYS A 406 -26.93 -8.66 -13.84
N LEU A 407 -26.53 -8.39 -12.60
CA LEU A 407 -27.13 -9.03 -11.41
C LEU A 407 -27.38 -8.02 -10.29
N PRO A 408 -28.40 -7.16 -10.42
CA PRO A 408 -28.72 -6.16 -9.42
C PRO A 408 -29.29 -6.82 -8.16
N VAL A 409 -28.76 -6.45 -7.00
CA VAL A 409 -29.14 -7.04 -5.72
C VAL A 409 -29.41 -5.99 -4.67
N VAL A 410 -30.35 -6.31 -3.78
CA VAL A 410 -30.67 -5.51 -2.60
C VAL A 410 -30.55 -6.37 -1.35
N TRP A 411 -30.25 -5.76 -0.21
CA TRP A 411 -30.16 -6.42 1.09
C TRP A 411 -30.72 -5.52 2.17
N ASP A 412 -30.98 -6.07 3.34
CA ASP A 412 -31.48 -5.30 4.46
C ASP A 412 -30.35 -4.42 4.99
N PRO A 413 -30.57 -3.10 5.17
CA PRO A 413 -29.56 -2.23 5.73
C PRO A 413 -29.17 -2.79 7.11
N PRO A 414 -27.88 -2.72 7.49
CA PRO A 414 -27.48 -3.16 8.81
C PRO A 414 -28.36 -2.46 9.86
N ALA A 415 -28.83 -3.20 10.87
CA ALA A 415 -29.47 -2.59 12.03
C ALA A 415 -28.56 -1.45 12.52
N PRO A 416 -29.09 -0.26 12.84
CA PRO A 416 -28.26 0.88 13.21
C PRO A 416 -27.37 0.49 14.40
N SER A 417 -26.13 0.14 14.08
CA SER A 417 -25.08 -0.10 15.05
C SER A 417 -24.78 1.25 15.66
N SER A 418 -24.85 1.36 16.97
CA SER A 418 -24.46 2.54 17.73
C SER A 418 -22.95 2.88 17.62
N ALA A 419 -22.20 2.27 16.69
CA ALA A 419 -20.74 2.38 16.60
C ALA A 419 -20.14 2.44 15.17
N VAL A 420 -20.92 2.58 14.10
CA VAL A 420 -20.35 2.98 12.79
C VAL A 420 -20.79 4.40 12.50
N GLY A 421 -19.92 5.36 12.82
CA GLY A 421 -20.21 6.77 12.65
C GLY A 421 -20.61 7.07 11.21
N THR A 422 -21.75 7.74 11.06
CA THR A 422 -22.12 8.60 9.93
C THR A 422 -21.23 9.85 9.89
N GLY A 423 -19.94 9.67 10.21
CA GLY A 423 -19.01 10.74 10.49
C GLY A 423 -18.50 11.41 9.21
N ARG A 424 -18.02 12.63 9.37
CA ARG A 424 -17.43 13.43 8.29
C ARG A 424 -16.24 12.72 7.66
N HIS A 425 -16.09 12.87 6.35
CA HIS A 425 -14.96 12.35 5.58
C HIS A 425 -13.94 13.47 5.35
N ILE A 426 -12.69 13.22 5.74
CA ILE A 426 -11.62 14.22 5.66
C ILE A 426 -10.42 13.65 4.90
N ALA A 427 -9.98 14.36 3.85
CA ALA A 427 -8.78 14.03 3.12
C ALA A 427 -7.58 14.86 3.61
N VAL A 428 -6.41 14.23 3.74
CA VAL A 428 -5.14 14.87 4.04
C VAL A 428 -4.17 14.55 2.90
N VAL A 429 -3.70 15.55 2.18
CA VAL A 429 -2.80 15.40 1.02
C VAL A 429 -1.35 15.62 1.47
N GLY A 430 -0.58 14.54 1.50
CA GLY A 430 0.81 14.46 1.97
C GLY A 430 0.90 13.68 3.28
N ALA A 431 1.76 12.66 3.33
CA ALA A 431 1.98 11.83 4.51
C ALA A 431 3.27 12.19 5.28
N GLY A 432 3.76 13.43 5.15
CA GLY A 432 4.84 13.98 5.99
C GLY A 432 4.39 14.25 7.43
N PRO A 433 5.26 14.82 8.30
CA PRO A 433 4.91 15.15 9.69
C PRO A 433 3.60 15.93 9.83
N ALA A 434 3.42 17.02 9.06
CA ALA A 434 2.20 17.82 9.09
C ALA A 434 0.95 17.00 8.79
N GLY A 435 0.99 16.13 7.78
CA GLY A 435 -0.15 15.32 7.38
C GLY A 435 -0.46 14.25 8.43
N CYS A 436 0.55 13.54 8.90
CA CYS A 436 0.39 12.54 9.95
C CYS A 436 -0.13 13.14 11.26
N TYR A 437 0.42 14.28 11.71
CA TYR A 437 -0.08 14.95 12.91
C TYR A 437 -1.48 15.52 12.70
N SER A 438 -1.81 16.05 11.52
CA SER A 438 -3.17 16.51 11.20
C SER A 438 -4.16 15.35 11.30
N ALA A 439 -3.83 14.20 10.72
CA ALA A 439 -4.66 13.00 10.81
C ALA A 439 -4.82 12.51 12.27
N GLN A 440 -3.75 12.51 13.07
CA GLN A 440 -3.84 12.16 14.49
C GLN A 440 -4.71 13.14 15.29
N ALA A 441 -4.53 14.45 15.07
CA ALA A 441 -5.28 15.49 15.77
C ALA A 441 -6.77 15.47 15.38
N LEU A 442 -7.08 15.30 14.08
CA LEU A 442 -8.45 15.14 13.59
C LEU A 442 -9.12 13.91 14.17
N ARG A 443 -8.42 12.77 14.24
CA ARG A 443 -8.95 11.55 14.85
C ARG A 443 -9.33 11.74 16.32
N ARG A 444 -8.54 12.53 17.07
CA ARG A 444 -8.82 12.85 18.48
C ARG A 444 -9.96 13.86 18.63
N THR A 445 -10.00 14.87 17.76
CA THR A 445 -10.95 16.00 17.84
C THR A 445 -12.34 15.65 17.31
N LEU A 446 -12.42 14.78 16.30
CA LEU A 446 -13.66 14.33 15.67
C LEU A 446 -13.79 12.80 15.78
N PRO A 447 -14.14 12.26 16.97
CA PRO A 447 -14.41 10.84 17.13
C PRO A 447 -15.51 10.39 16.16
N GLY A 448 -15.19 9.44 15.29
CA GLY A 448 -16.11 8.90 14.28
C GLY A 448 -15.92 9.47 12.87
N ALA A 449 -15.10 10.49 12.67
CA ALA A 449 -14.71 10.93 11.32
C ALA A 449 -13.82 9.89 10.62
N ARG A 450 -13.95 9.77 9.30
CA ARG A 450 -13.12 8.92 8.45
C ARG A 450 -12.02 9.78 7.82
N ILE A 451 -10.76 9.41 8.06
CA ILE A 451 -9.61 10.19 7.60
C ILE A 451 -8.86 9.41 6.53
N THR A 452 -8.62 10.03 5.39
CA THR A 452 -7.81 9.47 4.30
C THR A 452 -6.55 10.30 4.14
N VAL A 453 -5.38 9.68 4.26
CA VAL A 453 -4.09 10.32 3.98
C VAL A 453 -3.58 9.86 2.62
N LEU A 454 -3.52 10.78 1.66
CA LEU A 454 -3.04 10.53 0.30
C LEU A 454 -1.57 10.95 0.16
N ASP A 455 -0.73 10.13 -0.45
CA ASP A 455 0.64 10.51 -0.79
C ASP A 455 1.00 10.06 -2.21
N SER A 456 1.75 10.89 -2.93
CA SER A 456 2.29 10.57 -4.25
C SER A 456 3.26 9.39 -4.24
N ARG A 457 3.85 9.06 -3.09
CA ARG A 457 4.84 8.00 -2.93
C ARG A 457 4.22 6.76 -2.27
N PRO A 458 4.74 5.55 -2.57
CA PRO A 458 4.31 4.34 -1.87
C PRO A 458 4.76 4.32 -0.40
N ALA A 459 5.86 5.01 -0.08
CA ALA A 459 6.41 5.11 1.27
C ALA A 459 6.00 6.43 1.94
N PRO A 460 5.32 6.40 3.11
CA PRO A 460 4.89 7.59 3.82
C PRO A 460 6.04 8.28 4.60
N PHE A 461 5.67 9.24 5.44
CA PHE A 461 6.50 9.99 6.40
C PHE A 461 7.32 11.15 5.83
N GLY A 462 7.26 11.40 4.51
CA GLY A 462 7.85 12.57 3.87
C GLY A 462 9.31 12.81 4.28
N LEU A 463 9.59 14.00 4.81
CA LEU A 463 10.94 14.38 5.24
C LEU A 463 11.43 13.63 6.49
N VAL A 464 10.60 12.94 7.27
CA VAL A 464 11.13 12.02 8.32
C VAL A 464 11.95 10.91 7.69
N ARG A 465 11.47 10.38 6.56
CA ARG A 465 12.11 9.30 5.82
C ARG A 465 13.23 9.82 4.91
N SER A 466 12.97 10.91 4.19
CA SER A 466 13.82 11.40 3.08
C SER A 466 14.64 12.66 3.42
N GLY A 467 14.34 13.36 4.50
CA GLY A 467 14.96 14.63 4.89
C GLY A 467 15.82 14.55 6.15
N VAL A 468 15.31 14.00 7.25
CA VAL A 468 16.09 13.80 8.49
C VAL A 468 17.34 12.98 8.17
N ALA A 469 18.50 13.45 8.61
CA ALA A 469 19.78 12.81 8.32
C ALA A 469 19.79 11.33 8.72
N GLY A 470 20.42 10.49 7.90
CA GLY A 470 20.35 9.04 8.06
C GLY A 470 21.04 8.48 9.32
N ASP A 471 21.82 9.30 10.00
CA ASP A 471 22.46 8.99 11.28
C ASP A 471 21.68 9.55 12.50
N HIS A 472 20.60 10.30 12.30
CA HIS A 472 19.71 10.79 13.36
C HIS A 472 18.50 9.87 13.59
N GLN A 473 18.76 8.60 13.89
CA GLN A 473 17.71 7.60 14.08
C GLN A 473 16.73 7.95 15.22
N GLY A 474 17.21 8.63 16.27
CA GLY A 474 16.35 9.08 17.39
C GLY A 474 15.26 10.07 16.97
N THR A 475 15.48 10.87 15.93
CA THR A 475 14.48 11.78 15.35
C THR A 475 13.54 11.02 14.42
N LYS A 476 14.03 9.99 13.72
CA LYS A 476 13.22 9.15 12.83
C LYS A 476 12.26 8.22 13.56
N ALA A 477 12.49 7.96 14.85
CA ALA A 477 11.63 7.13 15.70
C ALA A 477 10.15 7.57 15.72
N ILE A 478 9.86 8.85 15.42
CA ILE A 478 8.49 9.35 15.27
C ILE A 478 7.66 8.58 14.22
N ALA A 479 8.31 7.98 13.22
CA ALA A 479 7.66 7.14 12.22
C ALA A 479 6.94 5.93 12.85
N GLU A 480 7.43 5.41 13.98
CA GLU A 480 6.76 4.32 14.72
C GLU A 480 5.39 4.77 15.26
N GLN A 481 5.29 6.01 15.74
CA GLN A 481 4.02 6.60 16.19
C GLN A 481 3.03 6.72 15.04
N PHE A 482 3.48 7.18 13.88
CA PHE A 482 2.64 7.32 12.68
C PHE A 482 2.20 5.96 12.13
N THR A 483 3.07 4.95 12.20
CA THR A 483 2.75 3.56 11.82
C THR A 483 1.57 3.02 12.63
N GLY A 484 1.55 3.25 13.95
CA GLY A 484 0.44 2.84 14.82
C GLY A 484 -0.91 3.50 14.48
N MET A 485 -0.90 4.70 13.89
CA MET A 485 -2.11 5.37 13.43
C MET A 485 -2.73 4.66 12.22
N PHE A 486 -1.92 4.35 11.21
CA PHE A 486 -2.39 3.69 9.98
C PHE A 486 -2.82 2.23 10.19
N ALA A 487 -2.42 1.61 11.29
CA ALA A 487 -2.94 0.30 11.70
C ALA A 487 -4.40 0.35 12.19
N SER A 488 -4.96 1.54 12.47
CA SER A 488 -6.35 1.70 12.92
C SER A 488 -7.35 1.67 11.77
N ARG A 489 -8.64 1.41 12.05
CA ARG A 489 -9.70 1.39 11.01
C ARG A 489 -10.22 2.77 10.61
N ASP A 490 -9.86 3.82 11.34
CA ASP A 490 -10.42 5.17 11.18
C ASP A 490 -9.53 6.07 10.31
N VAL A 491 -8.29 5.63 10.03
CA VAL A 491 -7.32 6.34 9.20
C VAL A 491 -6.82 5.41 8.09
N GLU A 492 -7.13 5.75 6.84
CA GLU A 492 -6.71 5.01 5.64
C GLU A 492 -5.50 5.72 5.01
N PHE A 493 -4.45 4.97 4.66
CA PHE A 493 -3.33 5.48 3.84
C PHE A 493 -3.54 5.08 2.39
N VAL A 494 -3.34 6.03 1.47
CA VAL A 494 -3.43 5.83 0.03
C VAL A 494 -2.16 6.40 -0.61
N GLY A 495 -1.16 5.54 -0.81
CA GLY A 495 0.10 5.86 -1.48
C GLY A 495 -0.01 5.76 -3.01
N CYS A 496 1.07 6.12 -3.71
CA CYS A 496 1.12 6.16 -5.18
C CYS A 496 -0.03 6.97 -5.80
N THR A 497 -0.47 8.05 -5.14
CA THR A 497 -1.58 8.87 -5.61
C THR A 497 -1.17 10.33 -5.67
N ARG A 498 -0.94 10.83 -6.90
CA ARG A 498 -0.61 12.23 -7.12
C ARG A 498 -1.89 13.04 -7.18
N VAL A 499 -1.97 14.08 -6.36
CA VAL A 499 -3.04 15.07 -6.42
C VAL A 499 -2.53 16.28 -7.21
N HIS A 500 -3.27 16.74 -8.22
CA HIS A 500 -2.89 17.87 -9.07
C HIS A 500 -4.05 18.87 -9.26
N GLY A 501 -3.75 20.08 -9.75
CA GLY A 501 -4.74 21.15 -10.01
C GLY A 501 -5.21 21.25 -11.47
N GLY A 502 -4.87 20.27 -12.31
CA GLY A 502 -5.23 20.24 -13.74
C GLY A 502 -6.60 19.58 -13.98
N GLU A 503 -7.00 19.50 -15.26
CA GLU A 503 -8.19 18.74 -15.67
C GLU A 503 -8.03 17.25 -15.31
N PRO A 504 -9.11 16.54 -14.92
CA PRO A 504 -9.04 15.12 -14.64
C PRO A 504 -8.52 14.36 -15.86
N GLU A 505 -7.36 13.73 -15.73
CA GLU A 505 -6.99 12.70 -16.69
C GLU A 505 -7.90 11.48 -16.43
N HIS A 506 -8.54 11.00 -17.49
CA HIS A 506 -9.61 10.03 -17.41
C HIS A 506 -9.07 8.63 -17.02
N ASP A 507 -8.75 8.40 -15.75
CA ASP A 507 -8.68 7.05 -15.19
C ASP A 507 -10.11 6.57 -14.99
N VAL A 508 -10.67 5.89 -16.00
CA VAL A 508 -12.07 5.50 -15.96
C VAL A 508 -12.25 4.03 -15.62
N VAL A 509 -13.11 3.81 -14.64
CA VAL A 509 -13.56 2.47 -14.22
C VAL A 509 -14.65 1.96 -15.12
N PHE A 510 -14.59 0.66 -15.39
CA PHE A 510 -15.71 -0.08 -15.94
C PHE A 510 -16.83 -0.17 -14.90
N SER A 511 -17.88 0.62 -15.06
CA SER A 511 -19.19 0.33 -14.44
C SER A 511 -20.03 -0.44 -15.46
N GLY A 512 -20.01 -1.77 -15.37
CA GLY A 512 -20.76 -2.67 -16.27
C GLY A 512 -19.89 -3.42 -17.29
N ARG A 513 -20.55 -4.25 -18.11
CA ARG A 513 -19.89 -5.09 -19.10
C ARG A 513 -19.02 -4.24 -20.04
N PRO A 514 -17.72 -4.55 -20.22
CA PRO A 514 -16.86 -3.84 -21.16
C PRO A 514 -17.31 -4.13 -22.60
N GLY A 515 -18.30 -3.38 -23.10
CA GLY A 515 -18.97 -3.81 -24.33
C GLY A 515 -19.96 -2.84 -24.97
N VAL A 516 -19.85 -1.52 -24.77
CA VAL A 516 -20.21 -0.46 -25.73
C VAL A 516 -19.47 0.80 -25.27
N MET A 517 -18.47 1.28 -26.02
CA MET A 517 -17.62 2.44 -25.70
C MET A 517 -17.05 2.45 -24.26
N GLY A 518 -16.13 1.52 -23.98
CA GLY A 518 -15.33 1.55 -22.75
C GLY A 518 -14.20 2.59 -22.83
N PRO A 519 -14.03 3.44 -21.81
CA PRO A 519 -13.03 4.51 -21.79
C PRO A 519 -11.58 3.98 -21.74
N VAL A 520 -10.65 4.86 -22.14
CA VAL A 520 -9.22 4.58 -22.25
C VAL A 520 -8.61 4.45 -20.85
N SER A 521 -8.15 3.27 -20.46
CA SER A 521 -7.28 3.11 -19.30
C SER A 521 -5.87 3.61 -19.64
N ARG A 522 -5.21 4.29 -18.68
CA ARG A 522 -3.82 4.75 -18.82
C ARG A 522 -2.86 3.61 -19.17
N SER A 523 -1.73 3.99 -19.79
CA SER A 523 -0.60 3.09 -20.05
C SER A 523 -0.19 2.33 -18.77
N GLN A 524 0.31 1.10 -18.94
CA GLN A 524 1.01 0.36 -17.87
C GLN A 524 2.14 1.19 -17.22
N ASP A 525 2.68 2.16 -17.95
CA ASP A 525 3.80 3.01 -17.52
C ASP A 525 3.44 4.10 -16.50
N ALA A 526 2.17 4.28 -16.14
CA ALA A 526 1.78 5.34 -15.21
C ALA A 526 2.46 5.15 -13.83
N ASP A 527 3.00 6.23 -13.27
CA ASP A 527 3.72 6.22 -11.98
C ASP A 527 2.83 5.97 -10.76
N GLY A 528 1.51 6.08 -10.91
CA GLY A 528 0.53 5.90 -9.85
C GLY A 528 -0.86 6.34 -10.28
N ALA A 529 -1.78 6.38 -9.33
CA ALA A 529 -3.10 6.98 -9.47
C ALA A 529 -3.01 8.52 -9.51
N GLU A 530 -3.97 9.15 -10.18
CA GLU A 530 -4.09 10.61 -10.22
C GLU A 530 -5.48 11.08 -9.81
N LEU A 531 -5.49 12.16 -9.05
CA LEU A 531 -6.71 12.84 -8.60
C LEU A 531 -6.54 14.34 -8.77
N THR A 532 -7.62 15.01 -9.15
CA THR A 532 -7.67 16.46 -9.11
C THR A 532 -8.03 16.93 -7.71
N LEU A 533 -7.58 18.13 -7.34
CA LEU A 533 -8.02 18.77 -6.10
C LEU A 533 -9.54 18.96 -6.08
N ASP A 534 -10.17 19.22 -7.22
CA ASP A 534 -11.62 19.40 -7.31
C ASP A 534 -12.39 18.11 -7.03
N GLN A 535 -11.94 16.96 -7.55
CA GLN A 535 -12.51 15.65 -7.19
C GLN A 535 -12.45 15.40 -5.68
N LEU A 536 -11.34 15.75 -5.01
CA LEU A 536 -11.25 15.64 -3.55
C LEU A 536 -12.19 16.61 -2.85
N ARG A 537 -12.29 17.86 -3.32
CA ARG A 537 -13.18 18.88 -2.76
C ARG A 537 -14.66 18.56 -2.97
N GLU A 538 -15.02 17.77 -3.97
CA GLU A 538 -16.40 17.30 -4.16
C GLU A 538 -16.70 16.07 -3.31
N ALA A 539 -15.71 15.20 -3.12
CA ALA A 539 -15.85 13.93 -2.41
C ALA A 539 -15.75 14.03 -0.88
N PHE A 540 -14.96 14.95 -0.32
CA PHE A 540 -14.67 15.00 1.13
C PHE A 540 -15.25 16.26 1.78
N ASP A 541 -15.71 16.18 3.03
CA ASP A 541 -16.22 17.31 3.81
C ASP A 541 -15.11 18.35 4.10
N ALA A 542 -13.87 17.90 4.25
CA ALA A 542 -12.69 18.76 4.38
C ALA A 542 -11.47 18.14 3.68
N VAL A 543 -10.62 19.00 3.11
CA VAL A 543 -9.34 18.64 2.48
C VAL A 543 -8.22 19.45 3.13
N VAL A 544 -7.21 18.78 3.67
CA VAL A 544 -6.03 19.39 4.28
C VAL A 544 -4.82 19.19 3.37
N LEU A 545 -4.26 20.28 2.85
CA LEU A 545 -3.03 20.28 2.06
C LEU A 545 -1.81 20.30 2.99
N ALA A 546 -1.13 19.16 3.10
CA ALA A 546 0.06 18.95 3.92
C ALA A 546 1.28 18.55 3.06
N THR A 547 1.36 19.10 1.84
CA THR A 547 2.38 18.76 0.81
C THR A 547 3.80 19.20 1.18
N GLY A 548 3.95 20.08 2.17
CA GLY A 548 5.23 20.61 2.62
C GLY A 548 5.97 21.42 1.54
N LEU A 549 7.26 21.63 1.76
CA LEU A 549 8.20 22.27 0.83
C LEU A 549 9.44 21.37 0.74
N HIS A 550 9.86 21.04 -0.47
CA HIS A 550 10.94 20.05 -0.67
C HIS A 550 11.94 20.45 -1.75
N THR A 551 11.63 21.42 -2.60
CA THR A 551 12.56 21.93 -3.62
C THR A 551 13.52 22.92 -2.97
N ASP A 552 14.80 22.86 -3.34
CA ASP A 552 15.81 23.80 -2.87
C ASP A 552 15.52 25.22 -3.39
N ALA A 553 15.64 26.23 -2.52
CA ALA A 553 15.45 27.62 -2.91
C ALA A 553 16.64 28.14 -3.72
N ASP A 554 16.37 29.00 -4.71
CA ASP A 554 17.40 29.69 -5.49
C ASP A 554 18.29 30.54 -4.56
N PRO A 555 19.63 30.38 -4.60
CA PRO A 555 20.55 31.22 -3.81
C PRO A 555 20.47 32.71 -4.15
N GLY A 556 19.88 33.09 -5.30
CA GLY A 556 19.66 34.47 -5.70
C GLY A 556 20.93 35.23 -6.09
N VAL A 557 21.98 34.49 -6.46
CA VAL A 557 23.29 35.05 -6.85
C VAL A 557 23.67 34.61 -8.27
N PRO A 558 24.32 35.47 -9.08
CA PRO A 558 24.80 35.09 -10.39
C PRO A 558 25.68 33.83 -10.37
N GLY A 559 25.44 32.91 -11.32
CA GLY A 559 26.13 31.62 -11.41
C GLY A 559 25.60 30.54 -10.46
N GLY A 560 24.50 30.80 -9.73
CA GLY A 560 23.86 29.82 -8.85
C GLY A 560 23.28 28.59 -9.56
N ASP A 561 23.22 28.61 -10.89
CA ASP A 561 22.77 27.54 -11.78
C ASP A 561 23.93 26.83 -12.51
N LEU A 562 25.19 27.20 -12.25
CA LEU A 562 26.35 26.58 -12.88
C LEU A 562 26.44 25.07 -12.55
N PRO A 563 26.89 24.23 -13.50
CA PRO A 563 27.29 22.86 -13.20
C PRO A 563 28.27 22.80 -12.02
N GLY A 564 27.99 21.94 -11.04
CA GLY A 564 28.72 21.84 -9.77
C GLY A 564 28.08 22.61 -8.61
N VAL A 565 26.96 23.32 -8.83
CA VAL A 565 26.08 23.81 -7.77
C VAL A 565 25.00 22.76 -7.47
N HIS A 566 24.84 22.42 -6.20
CA HIS A 566 23.88 21.44 -5.72
C HIS A 566 23.00 22.05 -4.63
N GLY A 567 21.73 21.66 -4.58
CA GLY A 567 20.84 21.98 -3.47
C GLY A 567 21.09 21.07 -2.27
N ALA A 568 21.11 21.61 -1.05
CA ALA A 568 21.32 20.81 0.16
C ALA A 568 20.19 19.78 0.36
N GLY A 569 18.95 20.13 0.02
CA GLY A 569 17.80 19.23 0.00
C GLY A 569 17.99 18.02 -0.89
N GLY A 570 18.42 18.25 -2.15
CA GLY A 570 18.76 17.18 -3.08
C GLY A 570 19.90 16.28 -2.57
N VAL A 571 20.97 16.89 -2.04
CA VAL A 571 22.09 16.14 -1.42
C VAL A 571 21.61 15.30 -0.23
N THR A 572 20.79 15.86 0.66
CA THR A 572 20.25 15.18 1.82
C THR A 572 19.32 14.03 1.41
N ARG A 573 18.45 14.23 0.42
CA ARG A 573 17.59 13.16 -0.12
C ARG A 573 18.40 12.04 -0.75
N TRP A 574 19.47 12.36 -1.48
CA TRP A 574 20.37 11.35 -2.06
C TRP A 574 21.11 10.56 -0.97
N LEU A 575 21.64 11.22 0.06
CA LEU A 575 22.22 10.58 1.25
C LEU A 575 21.19 9.72 2.00
N ASN A 576 19.90 10.05 1.89
CA ASN A 576 18.80 9.28 2.45
C ASN A 576 18.27 8.20 1.50
N GLY A 577 18.87 7.97 0.34
CA GLY A 577 18.41 6.95 -0.62
C GLY A 577 17.04 7.26 -1.23
N ASP A 578 16.70 8.53 -1.41
CA ASP A 578 15.45 8.92 -2.06
C ASP A 578 15.44 8.44 -3.53
N PRO A 579 14.43 7.67 -3.96
CA PRO A 579 14.39 7.10 -5.30
C PRO A 579 14.45 8.14 -6.42
N GLY A 580 13.84 9.32 -6.21
CA GLY A 580 13.83 10.40 -7.21
C GLY A 580 15.20 11.03 -7.41
N GLU A 581 16.04 11.06 -6.39
CA GLU A 581 17.41 11.56 -6.49
C GLU A 581 18.39 10.48 -6.95
N CYS A 582 18.15 9.21 -6.61
CA CYS A 582 19.01 8.09 -6.99
C CYS A 582 18.81 7.66 -8.45
N ALA A 583 17.59 7.78 -9.00
CA ALA A 583 17.29 7.38 -10.36
C ALA A 583 18.23 8.05 -11.37
N GLY A 584 18.86 7.25 -12.24
CA GLY A 584 19.75 7.73 -13.31
C GLY A 584 21.17 8.12 -12.87
N ARG A 585 21.51 8.08 -11.58
CA ARG A 585 22.88 8.30 -11.09
C ARG A 585 23.67 6.99 -11.12
N THR A 586 24.26 6.66 -12.27
CA THR A 586 25.07 5.44 -12.47
C THR A 586 26.56 5.64 -12.17
N ASP A 587 27.01 6.89 -11.99
CA ASP A 587 28.42 7.22 -11.90
C ASP A 587 28.98 7.10 -10.48
N SER A 588 30.03 6.30 -10.34
CA SER A 588 30.83 6.08 -9.13
C SER A 588 31.94 7.14 -8.94
N GLY A 589 31.81 8.28 -9.61
CA GLY A 589 32.77 9.39 -9.55
C GLY A 589 32.65 10.25 -8.30
N THR A 590 33.69 11.06 -8.05
CA THR A 590 33.71 12.08 -6.99
C THR A 590 32.87 13.29 -7.42
N LEU A 591 31.72 13.54 -6.77
CA LEU A 591 30.81 14.63 -7.16
C LEU A 591 31.34 16.01 -6.73
N LEU A 592 31.87 16.11 -5.51
CA LEU A 592 32.24 17.40 -4.92
C LEU A 592 33.68 17.85 -5.24
N GLY A 593 34.50 16.96 -5.79
CA GLY A 593 35.93 17.19 -6.01
C GLY A 593 36.72 17.35 -4.69
N GLY A 594 37.88 18.02 -4.76
CA GLY A 594 38.76 18.21 -3.59
C GLY A 594 38.27 19.24 -2.56
N SER A 595 37.35 20.12 -2.94
CA SER A 595 36.81 21.16 -2.04
C SER A 595 35.39 21.55 -2.40
N THR A 596 34.55 21.80 -1.39
CA THR A 596 33.16 22.26 -1.58
C THR A 596 32.85 23.47 -0.70
N THR A 597 31.98 24.36 -1.17
CA THR A 597 31.47 25.50 -0.39
C THR A 597 30.00 25.31 -0.06
N VAL A 598 29.67 25.15 1.21
CA VAL A 598 28.30 25.10 1.73
C VAL A 598 27.84 26.53 2.05
N ILE A 599 26.87 27.03 1.30
CA ILE A 599 26.27 28.37 1.49
C ILE A 599 25.07 28.23 2.42
N GLY A 600 25.18 28.76 3.64
CA GLY A 600 24.17 28.65 4.68
C GLY A 600 24.72 28.02 5.96
N MET A 601 24.14 28.41 7.09
CA MET A 601 24.53 27.93 8.43
C MET A 601 23.31 27.50 9.25
N GLY A 602 22.29 26.92 8.59
CA GLY A 602 21.15 26.30 9.26
C GLY A 602 21.40 24.82 9.57
N ASN A 603 20.46 24.16 10.25
CA ASN A 603 20.61 22.76 10.64
C ASN A 603 20.81 21.81 9.46
N VAL A 604 20.13 22.03 8.33
CA VAL A 604 20.33 21.24 7.10
C VAL A 604 21.77 21.37 6.59
N ALA A 605 22.35 22.57 6.65
CA ALA A 605 23.75 22.77 6.29
C ALA A 605 24.67 21.99 7.23
N MET A 606 24.40 22.04 8.54
CA MET A 606 25.18 21.29 9.54
C MET A 606 25.06 19.78 9.35
N ASP A 607 23.88 19.26 9.01
CA ASP A 607 23.69 17.85 8.67
C ASP A 607 24.53 17.42 7.48
N VAL A 608 24.49 18.21 6.39
CA VAL A 608 25.32 17.94 5.21
C VAL A 608 26.80 17.97 5.57
N ILE A 609 27.27 19.02 6.26
CA ILE A 609 28.68 19.14 6.67
C ILE A 609 29.11 17.95 7.53
N ARG A 610 28.29 17.58 8.52
CA ARG A 610 28.53 16.46 9.43
C ARG A 610 28.60 15.13 8.70
N LEU A 611 27.65 14.86 7.80
CA LEU A 611 27.65 13.63 7.01
C LEU A 611 28.85 13.57 6.04
N LEU A 612 29.20 14.67 5.38
CA LEU A 612 30.39 14.74 4.52
C LEU A 612 31.70 14.58 5.31
N ALA A 613 31.70 15.03 6.57
CA ALA A 613 32.85 14.92 7.45
C ALA A 613 33.00 13.54 8.09
N LYS A 614 31.97 12.68 8.11
CA LYS A 614 32.06 11.33 8.69
C LYS A 614 32.77 10.35 7.77
N ARG A 615 33.40 9.33 8.36
CA ARG A 615 33.91 8.14 7.63
C ARG A 615 32.78 7.12 7.52
N ALA A 616 32.93 6.17 6.60
CA ALA A 616 31.99 5.05 6.47
C ALA A 616 31.81 4.26 7.78
N THR A 617 32.87 4.14 8.60
CA THR A 617 32.82 3.50 9.92
C THR A 617 31.98 4.26 10.93
N ASP A 618 31.95 5.59 10.84
CA ASP A 618 31.19 6.46 11.75
C ASP A 618 29.67 6.42 11.43
N LEU A 619 29.29 5.77 10.33
CA LEU A 619 27.91 5.58 9.85
C LEU A 619 27.41 4.15 10.08
N ALA A 620 28.17 3.31 10.78
CA ALA A 620 27.73 1.98 11.20
C ALA A 620 26.49 2.10 12.09
N GLY A 621 25.36 1.50 11.65
CA GLY A 621 24.07 1.60 12.33
C GLY A 621 23.14 2.71 11.83
N SER A 622 23.52 3.44 10.79
CA SER A 622 22.68 4.44 10.11
C SER A 622 21.89 3.85 8.94
N ASP A 623 20.89 4.59 8.43
CA ASP A 623 20.19 4.30 7.16
C ASP A 623 20.70 5.16 5.98
N VAL A 624 21.93 5.70 6.08
CA VAL A 624 22.56 6.50 5.01
C VAL A 624 22.83 5.63 3.77
N HIS A 625 22.60 6.18 2.58
CA HIS A 625 22.92 5.52 1.32
C HIS A 625 24.44 5.52 1.06
N ASP A 626 25.08 4.37 1.21
CA ASP A 626 26.54 4.24 1.23
C ASP A 626 27.21 4.74 -0.05
N ASP A 627 26.63 4.47 -1.22
CA ASP A 627 27.18 4.90 -2.51
C ASP A 627 27.05 6.41 -2.70
N ALA A 628 25.98 7.02 -2.19
CA ALA A 628 25.82 8.48 -2.22
C ALA A 628 26.85 9.14 -1.31
N HIS A 629 27.01 8.62 -0.08
CA HIS A 629 28.04 9.10 0.84
C HIS A 629 29.44 8.96 0.23
N ARG A 630 29.76 7.82 -0.38
CA ARG A 630 31.06 7.60 -1.03
C ARG A 630 31.30 8.60 -2.16
N ALA A 631 30.32 8.83 -3.03
CA ALA A 631 30.43 9.76 -4.15
C ALA A 631 30.63 11.22 -3.70
N LEU A 632 30.05 11.60 -2.55
CA LEU A 632 30.16 12.94 -1.99
C LEU A 632 31.43 13.18 -1.16
N SER A 633 31.90 12.16 -0.42
CA SER A 633 33.02 12.30 0.53
C SER A 633 34.38 11.91 -0.05
N THR A 634 34.42 11.04 -1.06
CA THR A 634 35.70 10.53 -1.59
C THR A 634 36.49 11.65 -2.26
N GLY A 635 37.74 11.86 -1.80
CA GLY A 635 38.63 12.89 -2.33
C GLY A 635 38.38 14.30 -1.78
N LEU A 636 37.34 14.51 -0.96
CA LEU A 636 37.05 15.79 -0.35
C LEU A 636 38.07 16.11 0.75
N GLN A 637 38.76 17.23 0.63
CA GLN A 637 39.82 17.68 1.54
C GLN A 637 39.45 18.97 2.28
N THR A 638 38.56 19.79 1.71
CA THR A 638 38.18 21.07 2.32
C THR A 638 36.69 21.35 2.17
N ILE A 639 36.04 21.76 3.26
CA ILE A 639 34.67 22.26 3.28
C ILE A 639 34.72 23.73 3.72
N HIS A 640 34.28 24.66 2.87
CA HIS A 640 34.05 26.04 3.26
C HIS A 640 32.59 26.22 3.67
N VAL A 641 32.33 26.72 4.87
CA VAL A 641 30.98 26.98 5.39
C VAL A 641 30.75 28.49 5.38
N LEU A 642 29.93 28.97 4.46
CA LEU A 642 29.73 30.40 4.21
C LEU A 642 28.42 30.89 4.81
N GLY A 643 28.50 31.82 5.77
CA GLY A 643 27.32 32.39 6.43
C GLY A 643 27.36 33.90 6.53
N ARG A 644 26.26 34.55 6.17
CA ARG A 644 26.12 36.02 6.22
C ARG A 644 26.02 36.60 7.65
N SER A 645 25.72 35.76 8.64
CA SER A 645 25.51 36.18 10.03
C SER A 645 26.80 36.15 10.84
N ALA A 646 26.90 37.03 11.84
CA ALA A 646 27.85 36.89 12.93
C ALA A 646 27.49 35.66 13.81
N PRO A 647 28.43 35.07 14.58
CA PRO A 647 28.22 33.87 15.38
C PRO A 647 26.96 33.89 16.27
N GLN A 648 26.69 35.01 16.97
CA GLN A 648 25.54 35.19 17.86
C GLN A 648 24.20 35.02 17.14
N ARG A 649 24.15 35.36 15.83
CA ARG A 649 22.95 35.36 14.98
C ARG A 649 22.94 34.23 13.95
N ALA A 650 23.87 33.28 14.06
CA ALA A 650 23.89 32.12 13.18
C ALA A 650 22.68 31.22 13.48
N ALA A 651 22.15 30.56 12.45
CA ALA A 651 20.90 29.81 12.53
C ALA A 651 21.07 28.35 12.97
N PHE A 652 22.30 27.90 13.24
CA PHE A 652 22.56 26.54 13.69
C PHE A 652 22.18 26.38 15.16
N ASP A 653 21.71 25.18 15.49
CA ASP A 653 21.60 24.70 16.85
C ASP A 653 23.00 24.38 17.41
N PRO A 654 23.38 24.88 18.60
CA PRO A 654 24.66 24.56 19.24
C PRO A 654 24.97 23.06 19.28
N VAL A 655 23.96 22.21 19.49
CA VAL A 655 24.14 20.75 19.54
C VAL A 655 24.73 20.20 18.25
N MET A 656 24.24 20.67 17.10
CA MET A 656 24.71 20.23 15.78
C MET A 656 26.17 20.59 15.53
N LEU A 657 26.60 21.75 16.03
CA LEU A 657 28.01 22.15 15.92
C LEU A 657 28.90 21.29 16.82
N ARG A 658 28.44 20.95 18.04
CA ARG A 658 29.17 20.04 18.94
C ARG A 658 29.38 18.66 18.32
N GLU A 659 28.36 18.12 17.64
CA GLU A 659 28.47 16.86 16.92
C GLU A 659 29.55 16.89 15.84
N ILE A 660 29.73 18.03 15.16
CA ILE A 660 30.79 18.21 14.15
C ILE A 660 32.17 18.33 14.81
N THR A 661 32.29 19.09 15.91
CA THR A 661 33.56 19.28 16.62
C THR A 661 34.05 18.04 17.35
N ALA A 662 33.14 17.11 17.67
CA ALA A 662 33.48 15.84 18.28
C ALA A 662 34.08 14.83 17.28
N LEU A 663 34.12 15.14 15.98
CA LEU A 663 34.69 14.26 14.97
C LEU A 663 36.22 14.31 14.97
N ASP A 664 36.85 13.13 15.02
CA ASP A 664 38.30 13.00 14.97
C ASP A 664 38.88 13.35 13.58
N GLY A 665 40.10 13.91 13.59
CA GLY A 665 40.89 14.21 12.40
C GLY A 665 40.36 15.40 11.58
N ILE A 666 39.59 16.30 12.18
CA ILE A 666 39.07 17.50 11.51
C ILE A 666 39.86 18.75 11.94
N HIS A 667 40.43 19.47 10.98
CA HIS A 667 41.05 20.77 11.22
C HIS A 667 40.05 21.89 10.97
N HIS A 668 39.70 22.65 12.00
CA HIS A 668 38.80 23.79 11.89
C HIS A 668 39.54 25.11 11.76
N VAL A 669 39.08 25.99 10.88
CA VAL A 669 39.60 27.35 10.70
C VAL A 669 38.44 28.32 10.71
N VAL A 670 38.53 29.42 11.47
CA VAL A 670 37.45 30.41 11.60
C VAL A 670 37.88 31.75 11.00
N HIS A 671 37.01 32.33 10.17
CA HIS A 671 37.20 33.61 9.49
C HIS A 671 36.05 34.57 9.78
N GLY A 672 36.34 35.88 9.74
CA GLY A 672 35.30 36.92 9.84
C GLY A 672 34.75 37.17 11.24
N VAL A 673 35.50 36.80 12.28
CA VAL A 673 35.16 37.05 13.68
C VAL A 673 36.21 37.95 14.34
N ASP A 674 35.78 38.85 15.23
CA ASP A 674 36.67 39.53 16.17
C ASP A 674 36.76 38.70 17.46
N GLU A 675 37.98 38.30 17.83
CA GLU A 675 38.20 37.42 18.98
C GLU A 675 37.77 38.06 20.31
N GLN A 676 37.92 39.38 20.46
CA GLN A 676 37.55 40.08 21.69
C GLN A 676 36.03 40.12 21.84
N GLU A 677 35.30 40.47 20.78
CA GLU A 677 33.84 40.48 20.75
C GLU A 677 33.26 39.08 20.98
N LEU A 678 33.86 38.06 20.35
CA LEU A 678 33.46 36.67 20.50
C LEU A 678 33.61 36.18 21.94
N LEU A 679 34.77 36.41 22.56
CA LEU A 679 35.03 36.03 23.95
C LEU A 679 34.16 36.83 24.95
N ALA A 680 33.80 38.07 24.62
CA ALA A 680 32.89 38.87 25.44
C ALA A 680 31.46 38.29 25.41
N ALA A 681 30.95 37.93 24.23
CA ALA A 681 29.64 37.28 24.07
C ALA A 681 29.60 35.89 24.74
N ALA A 682 30.67 35.11 24.60
CA ALA A 682 30.81 33.83 25.29
C ALA A 682 30.74 33.99 26.82
N ARG A 683 31.46 34.96 27.39
CA ARG A 683 31.38 35.26 28.84
C ARG A 683 30.00 35.77 29.28
N ALA A 684 29.20 36.29 28.36
CA ALA A 684 27.82 36.69 28.61
C ALA A 684 26.81 35.53 28.50
N GLY A 685 27.28 34.30 28.25
CA GLY A 685 26.45 33.08 28.20
C GLY A 685 25.87 32.74 26.82
N ASP A 686 26.40 33.30 25.73
CA ASP A 686 26.00 32.89 24.38
C ASP A 686 26.74 31.61 23.95
N THR A 687 26.04 30.47 24.01
CA THR A 687 26.58 29.14 23.71
C THR A 687 27.14 29.02 22.28
N ARG A 688 26.58 29.73 21.30
CA ARG A 688 27.13 29.70 19.92
C ARG A 688 28.51 30.34 19.88
N CYS A 689 28.67 31.46 20.60
CA CYS A 689 29.94 32.17 20.67
C CYS A 689 30.99 31.39 21.46
N GLU A 690 30.59 30.69 22.51
CA GLU A 690 31.47 29.76 23.24
C GLU A 690 32.05 28.70 22.30
N LEU A 691 31.20 27.99 21.54
CA LEU A 691 31.63 26.96 20.60
C LEU A 691 32.50 27.51 19.47
N VAL A 692 32.18 28.68 18.92
CA VAL A 692 33.02 29.30 17.88
C VAL A 692 34.35 29.78 18.45
N ALA A 693 34.41 30.19 19.73
CA ALA A 693 35.66 30.54 20.39
C ALA A 693 36.53 29.32 20.69
N GLU A 694 35.92 28.15 20.91
CA GLU A 694 36.62 26.86 20.98
C GLU A 694 37.21 26.51 19.60
N LEU A 695 36.40 26.55 18.54
CA LEU A 695 36.85 26.31 17.17
C LEU A 695 38.03 27.18 16.75
N LEU A 696 38.00 28.48 17.09
CA LEU A 696 39.06 29.43 16.78
C LEU A 696 40.39 29.07 17.47
N ARG A 697 40.33 28.46 18.65
CA ARG A 697 41.49 28.12 19.48
C ARG A 697 41.92 26.65 19.36
N SER A 698 41.15 25.83 18.65
CA SER A 698 41.48 24.43 18.42
C SER A 698 42.75 24.29 17.56
N PRO A 699 43.79 23.59 18.05
CA PRO A 699 44.98 23.34 17.25
C PRO A 699 44.67 22.40 16.09
N ALA A 700 45.45 22.49 15.01
CA ALA A 700 45.36 21.55 13.90
C ALA A 700 45.74 20.12 14.36
N PRO A 701 44.89 19.11 14.13
CA PRO A 701 45.25 17.72 14.43
C PRO A 701 46.45 17.26 13.60
N GLU A 702 47.33 16.43 14.18
CA GLU A 702 48.49 15.87 13.47
C GLU A 702 48.08 14.95 12.31
N ASP A 703 46.93 14.29 12.43
CA ASP A 703 46.34 13.36 11.47
C ASP A 703 45.13 13.96 10.73
N ALA A 704 45.09 15.30 10.59
CA ALA A 704 44.00 16.01 9.94
C ALA A 704 43.72 15.47 8.52
N ARG A 705 42.56 14.84 8.34
CA ARG A 705 42.09 14.28 7.06
C ARG A 705 41.20 15.24 6.27
N LEU A 706 40.54 16.17 6.96
CA LEU A 706 39.61 17.12 6.37
C LEU A 706 39.76 18.48 7.06
N ARG A 707 39.71 19.55 6.27
CA ARG A 707 39.71 20.93 6.76
C ARG A 707 38.31 21.53 6.62
N ILE A 708 37.77 22.11 7.69
CA ILE A 708 36.51 22.88 7.65
C ILE A 708 36.81 24.34 7.93
N GLU A 709 36.52 25.21 6.96
CA GLU A 709 36.71 26.65 7.08
C GLU A 709 35.38 27.38 7.27
N TRP A 710 35.19 28.01 8.43
CA TRP A 710 33.98 28.71 8.82
C TRP A 710 34.08 30.20 8.49
N TRP A 711 33.28 30.69 7.56
CA TRP A 711 33.24 32.10 7.14
C TRP A 711 32.01 32.79 7.72
N PHE A 712 32.17 33.45 8.87
CA PHE A 712 31.10 34.22 9.52
C PHE A 712 31.03 35.64 8.99
N GLY A 713 29.83 36.21 8.93
CA GLY A 713 29.63 37.58 8.44
C GLY A 713 29.97 37.77 6.96
N HIS A 714 29.99 36.72 6.15
CA HIS A 714 30.32 36.79 4.72
C HIS A 714 29.09 36.44 3.86
N THR A 715 28.71 37.35 2.97
CA THR A 715 27.57 37.18 2.06
C THR A 715 28.07 36.76 0.68
N PRO A 716 27.55 35.68 0.07
CA PRO A 716 27.90 35.31 -1.30
C PRO A 716 27.41 36.39 -2.28
N GLU A 717 28.27 36.79 -3.22
CA GLU A 717 27.93 37.74 -4.30
C GLU A 717 27.70 37.03 -5.63
N ARG A 718 28.49 35.99 -5.93
CA ARG A 718 28.36 35.17 -7.13
C ARG A 718 29.13 33.86 -7.01
N VAL A 719 28.68 32.85 -7.76
CA VAL A 719 29.45 31.65 -8.06
C VAL A 719 30.23 31.89 -9.37
N VAL A 720 31.48 31.44 -9.42
CA VAL A 720 32.44 31.78 -10.48
C VAL A 720 32.93 30.52 -11.18
N GLY A 721 32.85 30.50 -12.50
CA GLY A 721 33.30 29.40 -13.34
C GLY A 721 32.96 29.66 -14.82
N PRO A 722 33.81 29.26 -15.78
CA PRO A 722 33.49 29.41 -17.20
C PRO A 722 32.35 28.47 -17.63
N ASP A 723 32.45 27.18 -17.26
CA ASP A 723 31.46 26.13 -17.59
C ASP A 723 31.08 25.27 -16.37
N HIS A 724 31.86 25.37 -15.28
CA HIS A 724 31.66 24.62 -14.03
C HIS A 724 32.19 25.47 -12.87
N VAL A 725 31.65 25.26 -11.67
CA VAL A 725 32.13 25.91 -10.44
C VAL A 725 33.66 25.80 -10.30
N SER A 726 34.29 26.94 -10.01
CA SER A 726 35.73 27.06 -9.70
C SER A 726 36.04 27.92 -8.47
N ALA A 727 35.09 28.78 -8.06
CA ALA A 727 35.19 29.60 -6.86
C ALA A 727 33.82 30.18 -6.46
N VAL A 728 33.70 30.63 -5.21
CA VAL A 728 32.64 31.53 -4.73
C VAL A 728 33.25 32.88 -4.39
N GLN A 729 32.65 33.96 -4.86
CA GLN A 729 33.02 35.32 -4.44
C GLN A 729 32.07 35.75 -3.33
N ALA A 730 32.62 36.19 -2.20
CA ALA A 730 31.86 36.60 -1.03
C ALA A 730 32.39 37.93 -0.46
N ARG A 731 31.53 38.69 0.21
CA ARG A 731 31.89 39.96 0.85
C ARG A 731 31.62 39.94 2.34
N ALA A 732 32.57 40.44 3.12
CA ALA A 732 32.41 40.64 4.56
C ALA A 732 31.40 41.77 4.85
N ALA A 733 30.53 41.55 5.86
CA ALA A 733 29.48 42.47 6.28
C ALA A 733 30.01 43.81 6.83
N ALA A 734 31.25 43.82 7.34
CA ALA A 734 31.92 45.03 7.83
C ALA A 734 32.35 46.01 6.71
N GLY A 735 32.18 45.64 5.44
CA GLY A 735 32.72 46.38 4.29
C GLY A 735 34.19 46.05 4.06
N GLY A 736 34.55 45.69 2.83
CA GLY A 736 35.89 45.27 2.45
C GLY A 736 35.94 44.76 1.00
N GLU A 737 37.15 44.46 0.52
CA GLU A 737 37.37 43.81 -0.79
C GLU A 737 36.69 42.43 -0.82
N PRO A 738 36.09 42.01 -1.95
CA PRO A 738 35.52 40.68 -2.09
C PRO A 738 36.60 39.61 -1.90
N VAL A 739 36.28 38.57 -1.14
CA VAL A 739 37.12 37.39 -0.98
C VAL A 739 36.72 36.36 -2.03
N ARG A 740 37.71 35.76 -2.69
CA ARG A 740 37.52 34.65 -3.62
C ARG A 740 37.89 33.34 -2.92
N ILE A 741 36.89 32.51 -2.67
CA ILE A 741 37.03 31.17 -2.07
C ILE A 741 37.13 30.16 -3.23
N ALA A 742 38.31 29.58 -3.44
CA ALA A 742 38.49 28.55 -4.47
C ALA A 742 37.74 27.28 -4.07
N THR A 743 36.92 26.72 -4.96
CA THR A 743 36.11 25.54 -4.65
C THR A 743 35.76 24.77 -5.91
N ALA A 744 35.69 23.44 -5.82
CA ALA A 744 35.31 22.60 -6.96
C ALA A 744 33.79 22.47 -7.10
N SER A 745 33.03 22.62 -6.01
CA SER A 745 31.57 22.52 -5.99
C SER A 745 30.94 23.45 -4.96
N VAL A 746 29.64 23.70 -5.08
CA VAL A 746 28.86 24.49 -4.13
C VAL A 746 27.64 23.70 -3.68
N ILE A 747 27.33 23.71 -2.39
CA ILE A 747 26.06 23.21 -1.85
C ILE A 747 25.29 24.40 -1.28
N THR A 748 24.07 24.62 -1.75
CA THR A 748 23.22 25.74 -1.32
C THR A 748 22.23 25.25 -0.26
N ALA A 749 22.34 25.77 0.95
CA ALA A 749 21.49 25.45 2.10
C ALA A 749 20.75 26.72 2.58
N VAL A 750 20.07 27.37 1.64
CA VAL A 750 19.45 28.70 1.83
C VAL A 750 17.94 28.66 2.10
N GLY A 751 17.32 27.49 2.02
CA GLY A 751 15.90 27.29 2.30
C GLY A 751 15.24 26.32 1.32
N PHE A 752 13.94 26.12 1.51
CA PHE A 752 13.11 25.29 0.63
C PHE A 752 11.93 26.10 0.09
N THR A 753 11.44 25.70 -1.08
CA THR A 753 10.29 26.28 -1.77
C THR A 753 9.36 25.17 -2.28
N GLU A 754 8.20 25.56 -2.80
CA GLU A 754 7.29 24.65 -3.48
C GLU A 754 7.90 24.03 -4.75
N GLY A 755 7.48 22.81 -5.08
CA GLY A 755 7.86 22.14 -6.32
C GLY A 755 7.11 22.68 -7.55
N PRO A 756 7.54 22.32 -8.77
CA PRO A 756 6.89 22.76 -10.01
C PRO A 756 5.41 22.33 -10.11
N ASP A 757 5.06 21.19 -9.51
CA ASP A 757 3.71 20.62 -9.53
C ASP A 757 2.91 20.95 -8.25
N ALA A 758 3.23 22.07 -7.59
CA ALA A 758 2.57 22.44 -6.35
C ALA A 758 1.08 22.73 -6.57
N LEU A 759 0.23 22.07 -5.78
CA LEU A 759 -1.22 22.30 -5.76
C LEU A 759 -1.60 23.74 -5.48
N LEU A 760 -0.82 24.40 -4.62
CA LEU A 760 -1.07 25.76 -4.19
C LEU A 760 0.29 26.42 -3.89
N PRO A 761 0.70 27.45 -4.63
CA PRO A 761 1.95 28.15 -4.35
C PRO A 761 1.83 28.93 -3.04
N GLN A 762 2.93 29.11 -2.33
CA GLN A 762 2.89 29.85 -1.06
C GLN A 762 2.46 31.30 -1.25
N SER A 763 2.72 31.89 -2.41
CA SER A 763 2.30 33.25 -2.77
C SER A 763 0.77 33.42 -2.86
N ALA A 764 0.02 32.33 -3.07
CA ALA A 764 -1.45 32.34 -3.09
C ALA A 764 -2.08 32.29 -1.69
N LEU A 765 -1.29 32.00 -0.64
CA LEU A 765 -1.78 31.97 0.75
C LEU A 765 -1.85 33.39 1.34
N ASP A 766 -3.07 33.85 1.60
CA ASP A 766 -3.31 35.12 2.25
C ASP A 766 -2.90 35.11 3.75
N ALA A 767 -2.92 36.29 4.38
CA ALA A 767 -2.52 36.43 5.79
C ALA A 767 -3.41 35.60 6.74
N ARG A 768 -4.70 35.47 6.44
CA ARG A 768 -5.66 34.69 7.23
C ARG A 768 -5.31 33.20 7.17
N CYS A 769 -5.02 32.66 6.00
CA CYS A 769 -4.61 31.27 5.83
C CYS A 769 -3.29 30.99 6.57
N ARG A 770 -2.32 31.91 6.56
CA ARG A 770 -1.07 31.72 7.32
C ARG A 770 -1.32 31.68 8.82
N ASP A 771 -2.26 32.50 9.28
CA ASP A 771 -2.63 32.59 10.69
C ASP A 771 -3.45 31.38 11.16
N THR A 772 -4.52 30.99 10.44
CA THR A 772 -5.49 29.97 10.88
C THR A 772 -5.37 28.62 10.16
N GLY A 773 -4.85 28.60 8.94
CA GLY A 773 -4.76 27.42 8.08
C GLY A 773 -5.94 27.25 7.12
N ARG A 774 -6.98 28.11 7.17
CA ARG A 774 -8.10 28.05 6.22
C ARG A 774 -7.73 28.71 4.89
N VAL A 775 -7.77 27.93 3.80
CA VAL A 775 -7.58 28.42 2.43
C VAL A 775 -8.92 28.85 1.81
N GLY A 776 -9.96 28.06 2.02
CA GLY A 776 -11.31 28.30 1.50
C GLY A 776 -12.32 27.36 2.14
N ASP A 777 -13.56 27.37 1.64
CA ASP A 777 -14.58 26.46 2.15
C ASP A 777 -14.16 25.00 1.95
N GLY A 778 -14.18 24.22 3.04
CA GLY A 778 -13.70 22.84 3.10
C GLY A 778 -12.22 22.63 2.75
N LEU A 779 -11.38 23.66 2.59
CA LEU A 779 -9.98 23.53 2.18
C LEU A 779 -9.02 24.24 3.15
N TYR A 780 -8.01 23.49 3.58
CA TYR A 780 -7.07 23.88 4.62
C TYR A 780 -5.62 23.62 4.18
N ALA A 781 -4.66 24.32 4.78
CA ALA A 781 -3.23 24.11 4.58
C ALA A 781 -2.52 23.88 5.92
N ALA A 782 -1.53 22.99 5.95
CA ALA A 782 -0.82 22.59 7.17
C ALA A 782 0.71 22.65 6.99
N GLY A 783 1.44 22.75 8.10
CA GLY A 783 2.89 22.60 8.14
C GLY A 783 3.65 23.61 7.30
N TRP A 784 4.73 23.16 6.66
CA TRP A 784 5.62 24.05 5.89
C TRP A 784 4.94 24.73 4.70
N LEU A 785 3.89 24.13 4.12
CA LEU A 785 3.09 24.80 3.10
C LEU A 785 2.46 26.09 3.66
N ARG A 786 1.90 26.03 4.87
CA ARG A 786 1.25 27.15 5.57
C ARG A 786 2.26 28.14 6.18
N LYS A 787 3.23 27.63 6.96
CA LYS A 787 4.10 28.44 7.83
C LYS A 787 5.48 28.76 7.23
N GLY A 788 5.82 28.19 6.07
CA GLY A 788 7.16 28.29 5.48
C GLY A 788 8.12 27.22 6.01
N PRO A 789 9.35 27.13 5.47
CA PRO A 789 10.31 26.05 5.73
C PRO A 789 11.07 26.27 7.05
N ARG A 790 10.36 26.63 8.12
CA ARG A 790 10.91 26.88 9.46
C ARG A 790 10.10 26.12 10.50
N GLY A 791 10.78 25.64 11.53
CA GLY A 791 10.18 24.89 12.62
C GLY A 791 10.54 23.40 12.60
N THR A 792 10.70 22.85 13.80
CA THR A 792 11.03 21.44 14.04
C THR A 792 9.80 20.55 13.80
N ILE A 793 10.00 19.23 13.76
CA ILE A 793 8.90 18.24 13.71
C ILE A 793 7.91 18.50 14.86
N ALA A 794 8.41 18.83 16.06
CA ALA A 794 7.60 19.15 17.24
C ALA A 794 6.62 20.31 16.99
N SER A 795 7.09 21.38 16.34
CA SER A 795 6.25 22.56 16.06
C SER A 795 5.07 22.26 15.13
N GLN A 796 5.20 21.25 14.25
CA GLN A 796 4.11 20.84 13.36
C GLN A 796 2.98 20.11 14.11
N ARG A 797 3.27 19.52 15.28
CA ARG A 797 2.25 18.89 16.12
C ARG A 797 1.28 19.93 16.69
N THR A 798 1.79 21.07 17.17
CA THR A 798 0.95 22.16 17.67
C THR A 798 0.10 22.77 16.56
N ASP A 799 0.72 23.05 15.39
CA ASP A 799 0.03 23.56 14.20
C ASP A 799 -1.14 22.64 13.78
N ALA A 800 -0.92 21.32 13.80
CA ALA A 800 -1.94 20.33 13.48
C ALA A 800 -3.10 20.27 14.50
N ARG A 801 -2.84 20.47 15.79
CA ARG A 801 -3.88 20.51 16.83
C ARG A 801 -4.80 21.71 16.65
N GLU A 802 -4.23 22.90 16.48
CA GLU A 802 -4.99 24.12 16.21
C GLU A 802 -5.85 23.97 14.94
N LEU A 803 -5.27 23.40 13.88
CA LEU A 803 -5.96 23.17 12.62
C LEU A 803 -7.12 22.18 12.78
N ALA A 804 -6.95 21.11 13.55
CA ALA A 804 -8.01 20.13 13.78
C ALA A 804 -9.21 20.72 14.54
N HIS A 805 -8.96 21.59 15.52
CA HIS A 805 -10.03 22.31 16.24
C HIS A 805 -10.81 23.24 15.30
N LEU A 806 -10.10 23.96 14.41
CA LEU A 806 -10.72 24.81 13.40
C LEU A 806 -11.63 24.00 12.47
N ILE A 807 -11.11 22.90 11.92
CA ILE A 807 -11.87 22.01 11.03
C ILE A 807 -13.10 21.45 11.74
N ALA A 808 -12.96 21.06 13.01
CA ALA A 808 -14.08 20.56 13.80
C ALA A 808 -15.16 21.64 14.01
N ALA A 809 -14.77 22.87 14.32
CA ALA A 809 -15.70 23.99 14.47
C ALA A 809 -16.46 24.27 13.16
N ASP A 810 -15.76 24.23 12.02
CA ASP A 810 -16.33 24.43 10.69
C ASP A 810 -17.34 23.35 10.31
N LEU A 811 -17.03 22.09 10.59
CA LEU A 811 -17.90 20.96 10.25
C LEU A 811 -19.11 20.81 11.18
N THR A 812 -19.06 21.39 12.37
CA THR A 812 -20.12 21.34 13.39
C THR A 812 -20.96 22.62 13.49
N GLY A 813 -20.54 23.72 12.85
CA GLY A 813 -21.25 25.00 12.84
C GLY A 813 -21.17 25.78 14.15
N ALA A 814 -20.13 25.54 14.96
CA ALA A 814 -20.02 26.07 16.32
C ALA A 814 -19.67 27.58 16.41
N GLU A 815 -19.38 28.24 15.29
CA GLU A 815 -19.12 29.69 15.27
C GLU A 815 -20.01 30.42 14.24
N GLY A 816 -21.11 31.02 14.72
CA GLY A 816 -21.60 32.29 14.19
C GLY A 816 -22.57 32.32 13.00
N SER A 817 -23.53 31.40 12.87
CA SER A 817 -24.71 31.62 12.02
C SER A 817 -26.02 31.56 12.81
N ASP A 818 -26.56 32.72 13.19
CA ASP A 818 -27.94 32.92 13.67
C ASP A 818 -28.99 32.75 12.54
N SER A 819 -28.82 31.74 11.69
CA SER A 819 -29.85 31.32 10.74
C SER A 819 -30.42 29.99 11.21
N ALA A 820 -31.68 30.04 11.68
CA ALA A 820 -32.50 28.88 12.01
C ALA A 820 -32.91 28.09 10.75
N ASP A 821 -31.94 27.61 10.00
CA ASP A 821 -32.09 26.56 9.00
C ASP A 821 -31.18 25.42 9.43
N ASP A 822 -31.76 24.22 9.64
CA ASP A 822 -31.07 22.99 10.08
C ASP A 822 -30.22 22.41 8.92
N GLY A 823 -29.42 23.26 8.29
CA GLY A 823 -28.63 23.01 7.08
C GLY A 823 -27.41 22.13 7.31
N ARG A 824 -27.54 21.04 8.08
CA ARG A 824 -26.52 19.99 8.13
C ARG A 824 -26.46 19.33 6.76
N THR A 825 -25.54 19.80 5.92
CA THR A 825 -25.19 19.10 4.68
C THR A 825 -24.82 17.67 5.03
N ALA A 826 -25.51 16.72 4.38
CA ALA A 826 -25.22 15.29 4.55
C ALA A 826 -23.72 15.04 4.34
N PRO A 827 -23.10 14.11 5.09
CA PRO A 827 -21.70 13.75 4.88
C PRO A 827 -21.45 13.44 3.42
N ARG A 828 -20.37 13.99 2.88
CA ARG A 828 -19.97 13.70 1.50
C ARG A 828 -19.53 12.22 1.39
N PRO A 829 -19.60 11.60 0.20
CA PRO A 829 -19.33 10.18 0.01
C PRO A 829 -17.89 9.73 0.36
N GLY A 830 -16.96 10.67 0.50
CA GLY A 830 -15.56 10.42 0.84
C GLY A 830 -14.87 9.53 -0.18
N MET A 831 -14.16 8.52 0.34
CA MET A 831 -13.39 7.59 -0.48
C MET A 831 -14.23 6.91 -1.57
N ALA A 832 -15.52 6.62 -1.31
CA ALA A 832 -16.37 5.95 -2.30
C ALA A 832 -16.46 6.68 -3.64
N ALA A 833 -16.40 8.03 -3.64
CA ALA A 833 -16.47 8.82 -4.86
C ALA A 833 -15.16 8.88 -5.66
N VAL A 834 -14.01 8.70 -5.00
CA VAL A 834 -12.69 8.78 -5.65
C VAL A 834 -12.02 7.42 -5.86
N ARG A 835 -12.49 6.37 -5.20
CA ARG A 835 -11.99 4.99 -5.31
C ARG A 835 -11.88 4.50 -6.78
N PRO A 836 -12.74 4.91 -7.72
CA PRO A 836 -12.56 4.55 -9.12
C PRO A 836 -11.21 4.97 -9.73
N TYR A 837 -10.65 6.10 -9.31
CA TYR A 837 -9.40 6.64 -9.85
C TYR A 837 -8.15 6.06 -9.16
N LEU A 838 -8.32 5.16 -8.19
CA LEU A 838 -7.23 4.66 -7.33
C LEU A 838 -6.70 3.28 -7.74
N GLY A 839 -6.97 2.79 -8.96
CA GLY A 839 -6.57 1.44 -9.38
C GLY A 839 -5.05 1.17 -9.29
N ARG A 840 -4.21 2.21 -9.43
CA ARG A 840 -2.74 2.14 -9.30
C ARG A 840 -2.21 2.64 -7.96
N ALA A 841 -3.10 2.92 -7.00
CA ALA A 841 -2.70 3.31 -5.65
C ALA A 841 -2.20 2.10 -4.85
N THR A 842 -1.54 2.38 -3.72
CA THR A 842 -1.21 1.36 -2.74
C THR A 842 -1.75 1.74 -1.37
N ASP A 843 -1.91 0.76 -0.49
CA ASP A 843 -2.39 0.95 0.87
C ASP A 843 -1.25 0.83 1.89
N PHE A 844 -1.61 0.87 3.18
CA PHE A 844 -0.63 0.74 4.25
C PHE A 844 0.05 -0.63 4.28
N ASP A 845 -0.65 -1.69 3.87
CA ASP A 845 -0.07 -3.03 3.82
C ASP A 845 0.97 -3.12 2.68
N GLY A 846 0.77 -2.40 1.58
CA GLY A 846 1.78 -2.18 0.54
C GLY A 846 3.04 -1.47 1.05
N TRP A 847 2.88 -0.44 1.89
CA TRP A 847 4.03 0.16 2.59
C TRP A 847 4.73 -0.83 3.52
N LEU A 848 3.98 -1.64 4.29
CA LEU A 848 4.58 -2.64 5.19
C LEU A 848 5.43 -3.68 4.43
N ARG A 849 5.06 -4.04 3.19
CA ARG A 849 5.90 -4.88 2.33
C ARG A 849 7.22 -4.23 1.96
N ILE A 850 7.19 -2.94 1.58
CA ILE A 850 8.42 -2.16 1.35
C ILE A 850 9.27 -2.12 2.62
N ASP A 851 8.67 -1.74 3.75
CA ASP A 851 9.36 -1.60 5.03
C ASP A 851 10.02 -2.91 5.47
N ALA A 852 9.36 -4.06 5.26
CA ALA A 852 9.92 -5.38 5.50
C ALA A 852 11.11 -5.68 4.59
N ALA A 853 10.96 -5.46 3.27
CA ALA A 853 12.03 -5.70 2.30
C ALA A 853 13.28 -4.85 2.57
N GLU A 854 13.11 -3.58 2.94
CA GLU A 854 14.22 -2.69 3.31
C GLU A 854 14.95 -3.14 4.57
N ARG A 855 14.21 -3.62 5.58
CA ARG A 855 14.78 -4.15 6.82
C ARG A 855 15.53 -5.46 6.59
N GLU A 856 14.98 -6.34 5.77
CA GLU A 856 15.61 -7.63 5.44
C GLU A 856 16.92 -7.45 4.65
N ARG A 857 16.98 -6.45 3.76
CA ARG A 857 18.20 -6.12 2.99
C ARG A 857 19.29 -5.44 3.83
N ALA A 858 18.98 -5.00 5.04
CA ALA A 858 19.92 -4.27 5.88
C ALA A 858 21.02 -5.19 6.43
N ALA A 859 22.26 -4.70 6.43
CA ALA A 859 23.34 -5.38 7.14
C ALA A 859 23.09 -5.37 8.67
N GLU A 860 23.69 -6.33 9.38
CA GLU A 860 23.57 -6.44 10.83
C GLU A 860 23.89 -5.10 11.53
N GLY A 861 23.01 -4.68 12.44
CA GLY A 861 23.13 -3.42 13.18
C GLY A 861 22.56 -2.18 12.46
N ARG A 862 22.18 -2.27 11.17
CA ARG A 862 21.50 -1.17 10.46
C ARG A 862 19.98 -1.31 10.53
N PRO A 863 19.23 -0.20 10.67
CA PRO A 863 17.77 -0.27 10.79
C PRO A 863 17.07 -0.61 9.47
N ARG A 864 17.65 -0.23 8.32
CA ARG A 864 17.13 -0.53 6.97
C ARG A 864 18.18 -0.24 5.89
N LEU A 865 18.06 -0.89 4.73
CA LEU A 865 18.65 -0.47 3.47
C LEU A 865 17.53 -0.04 2.53
N LYS A 866 17.44 1.27 2.23
CA LYS A 866 16.33 1.80 1.43
C LYS A 866 16.41 1.37 -0.02
N ILE A 867 15.25 1.10 -0.59
CA ILE A 867 15.11 0.79 -2.00
C ILE A 867 15.12 2.10 -2.79
N THR A 868 16.04 2.19 -3.74
CA THR A 868 16.30 3.42 -4.51
C THR A 868 15.71 3.41 -5.91
N ASP A 869 15.17 2.28 -6.37
CA ASP A 869 14.45 2.22 -7.64
C ASP A 869 12.95 2.51 -7.40
N PRO A 870 12.40 3.60 -7.96
CA PRO A 870 10.97 3.91 -7.85
C PRO A 870 10.07 2.78 -8.37
N ARG A 871 10.51 2.06 -9.41
CA ARG A 871 9.74 0.95 -10.01
C ARG A 871 9.69 -0.23 -9.05
N GLU A 872 10.83 -0.62 -8.49
CA GLU A 872 10.91 -1.68 -7.48
C GLU A 872 10.00 -1.41 -6.27
N LEU A 873 9.98 -0.17 -5.76
CA LEU A 873 9.06 0.22 -4.68
C LEU A 873 7.60 0.00 -5.05
N ARG A 874 7.19 0.42 -6.26
CA ARG A 874 5.81 0.25 -6.74
C ARG A 874 5.46 -1.23 -6.86
N LEU A 875 6.37 -2.05 -7.39
CA LEU A 875 6.15 -3.48 -7.54
C LEU A 875 6.05 -4.20 -6.19
N LEU A 876 6.89 -3.86 -5.20
CA LEU A 876 6.78 -4.40 -3.83
C LEU A 876 5.49 -3.95 -3.15
N ALA A 877 5.11 -2.69 -3.34
CA ALA A 877 3.86 -2.16 -2.84
C ALA A 877 2.64 -2.83 -3.49
N ALA A 878 2.76 -3.31 -4.73
CA ALA A 878 1.68 -3.97 -5.46
C ALA A 878 1.68 -5.50 -5.32
N ALA A 879 2.80 -6.13 -4.95
CA ALA A 879 2.94 -7.57 -4.84
C ALA A 879 1.93 -8.18 -3.86
N ALA A 880 1.36 -9.34 -4.22
CA ALA A 880 0.20 -9.96 -3.58
C ALA A 880 0.21 -9.93 -2.04
N LEU A 881 -1.00 -9.79 -1.47
CA LEU A 881 -1.37 -9.75 -0.04
C LEU A 881 -0.82 -10.97 0.75
N GLY A 882 0.45 -10.92 1.13
CA GLY A 882 1.14 -12.00 1.84
C GLY A 882 1.62 -11.68 3.25
N VAL A 883 1.29 -10.51 3.80
CA VAL A 883 1.55 -10.22 5.22
C VAL A 883 0.21 -10.25 5.94
N PRO A 884 -0.10 -11.31 6.70
CA PRO A 884 -1.14 -11.22 7.71
C PRO A 884 -0.89 -9.96 8.54
N ARG A 885 -1.93 -9.27 9.00
CA ARG A 885 -1.80 -8.35 10.14
C ARG A 885 -1.41 -9.16 11.38
N GLY A 886 -0.16 -9.61 11.39
CA GLY A 886 0.52 -10.29 12.45
C GLY A 886 1.23 -9.21 13.23
N CYS A 887 0.51 -8.66 14.20
CA CYS A 887 1.14 -8.20 15.43
C CYS A 887 2.25 -9.19 15.81
N GLY A 888 3.40 -8.66 16.22
CA GLY A 888 4.41 -9.44 16.89
C GLY A 888 3.78 -10.35 17.94
N ASP A 889 4.27 -11.58 17.96
CA ASP A 889 3.95 -12.66 18.88
C ASP A 889 3.49 -12.17 20.26
N GLY A 890 2.27 -12.55 20.61
CA GLY A 890 1.57 -12.18 21.83
C GLY A 890 0.17 -12.79 21.81
N SER A 891 0.08 -14.11 21.72
CA SER A 891 -1.08 -14.99 21.98
C SER A 891 -2.44 -14.28 22.16
N GLN A 892 -3.26 -14.26 21.11
CA GLN A 892 -4.71 -14.06 21.23
C GLN A 892 -5.38 -15.41 21.50
N ASP A 893 -5.99 -15.55 22.67
CA ASP A 893 -7.15 -16.44 22.85
C ASP A 893 -8.41 -15.61 22.58
N SER A 894 -9.26 -16.11 21.69
CA SER A 894 -10.49 -15.49 21.21
C SER A 894 -11.58 -15.42 22.28
N GLY A 895 -12.33 -14.31 22.29
CA GLY A 895 -13.40 -14.04 23.25
C GLY A 895 -14.60 -15.01 23.19
N GLY A 896 -15.13 -15.31 24.38
CA GLY A 896 -16.51 -15.75 24.58
C GLY A 896 -17.40 -14.54 24.87
N ALA A 897 -18.56 -14.51 24.21
CA ALA A 897 -19.58 -13.50 24.35
C ALA A 897 -20.15 -13.41 25.79
N GLY A 898 -20.71 -12.24 26.07
CA GLY A 898 -21.21 -11.77 27.36
C GLY A 898 -21.82 -12.81 28.30
N ASP A 899 -21.38 -12.71 29.56
CA ASP A 899 -22.29 -12.88 30.68
C ASP A 899 -22.04 -11.74 31.67
N GLY A 900 -23.12 -11.10 32.10
CA GLY A 900 -23.08 -9.95 33.00
C GLY A 900 -22.50 -10.37 34.35
N SER A 901 -21.33 -9.83 34.68
CA SER A 901 -20.85 -9.79 36.06
C SER A 901 -20.19 -8.46 36.33
N ASP A 902 -20.68 -7.80 37.38
CA ASP A 902 -20.25 -6.50 37.86
C ASP A 902 -18.73 -6.40 37.97
N GLY A 903 -18.18 -5.33 37.39
CA GLY A 903 -16.75 -5.03 37.41
C GLY A 903 -16.22 -4.84 38.82
N ALA A 904 -15.37 -5.77 39.27
CA ALA A 904 -14.41 -5.49 40.33
C ALA A 904 -13.38 -4.48 39.79
N GLY A 905 -13.37 -3.27 40.35
CA GLY A 905 -12.62 -2.12 39.83
C GLY A 905 -11.11 -2.36 39.68
N THR A 906 -10.60 -2.12 38.47
CA THR A 906 -9.16 -1.92 38.22
C THR A 906 -8.76 -0.56 38.78
N ALA A 907 -7.62 -0.48 39.47
CA ALA A 907 -7.12 0.79 39.99
C ALA A 907 -6.78 1.74 38.82
N PRO A 908 -7.14 3.03 38.88
CA PRO A 908 -6.75 4.00 37.86
C PRO A 908 -5.24 4.29 37.93
N LEU A 909 -4.63 4.58 36.78
CA LEU A 909 -3.25 5.02 36.65
C LEU A 909 -3.15 6.06 35.53
N THR A 910 -2.52 7.20 35.78
CA THR A 910 -2.28 8.20 34.72
C THR A 910 -0.80 8.30 34.40
N ILE A 911 -0.47 8.20 33.11
CA ILE A 911 0.89 8.39 32.61
C ILE A 911 0.95 9.76 31.93
N LEU A 912 1.68 10.68 32.56
CA LEU A 912 1.96 12.01 32.05
C LEU A 912 3.24 11.97 31.23
N PHE A 913 3.30 12.67 30.10
CA PHE A 913 4.53 12.77 29.33
C PHE A 913 4.90 14.18 28.90
N GLY A 914 6.20 14.48 28.94
CA GLY A 914 6.81 15.69 28.40
C GLY A 914 7.75 15.33 27.27
N THR A 915 7.50 15.81 26.05
CA THR A 915 8.32 15.43 24.89
C THR A 915 8.46 16.53 23.86
N GLU A 916 9.68 16.67 23.34
CA GLU A 916 9.96 17.51 22.18
C GLU A 916 9.68 16.75 20.88
N SER A 917 10.35 15.61 20.67
CA SER A 917 10.29 14.82 19.43
C SER A 917 9.24 13.70 19.40
N GLY A 918 8.53 13.44 20.50
CA GLY A 918 7.55 12.34 20.61
C GLY A 918 8.06 11.11 21.36
N ASN A 919 9.36 10.98 21.61
CA ASN A 919 9.94 9.78 22.23
C ASN A 919 9.37 9.47 23.63
N ALA A 920 9.05 10.49 24.43
CA ALA A 920 8.45 10.28 25.76
C ALA A 920 6.98 9.83 25.66
N GLU A 921 6.26 10.28 24.62
CA GLU A 921 4.88 9.83 24.32
C GLU A 921 4.88 8.34 23.95
N LEU A 922 5.80 7.90 23.09
CA LEU A 922 5.94 6.49 22.70
C LEU A 922 6.22 5.58 23.90
N VAL A 923 7.09 6.03 24.80
CA VAL A 923 7.39 5.30 26.03
C VAL A 923 6.16 5.27 26.94
N ALA A 924 5.46 6.39 27.12
CA ALA A 924 4.25 6.45 27.91
C ALA A 924 3.15 5.52 27.37
N GLN A 925 2.95 5.46 26.05
CA GLN A 925 2.02 4.54 25.40
C GLN A 925 2.44 3.07 25.59
N SER A 926 3.74 2.78 25.51
CA SER A 926 4.28 1.43 25.73
C SER A 926 4.08 0.97 27.17
N LEU A 927 4.35 1.85 28.14
CA LEU A 927 4.07 1.59 29.55
C LEU A 927 2.57 1.35 29.78
N ALA A 928 1.71 2.17 29.15
CA ALA A 928 0.27 2.00 29.25
C ALA A 928 -0.23 0.68 28.68
N ALA A 929 0.35 0.20 27.57
CA ALA A 929 0.06 -1.12 27.03
C ALA A 929 0.55 -2.24 27.97
N HIS A 930 1.75 -2.09 28.54
CA HIS A 930 2.38 -3.06 29.44
C HIS A 930 1.63 -3.29 30.76
N VAL A 931 0.83 -2.32 31.20
CA VAL A 931 0.09 -2.40 32.47
C VAL A 931 -1.43 -2.36 32.33
N ARG A 932 -1.95 -2.42 31.10
CA ARG A 932 -3.40 -2.31 30.82
C ARG A 932 -4.23 -3.46 31.39
N ASP A 933 -3.60 -4.60 31.65
CA ASP A 933 -4.17 -5.77 32.31
C ASP A 933 -4.31 -5.60 33.83
N ARG A 934 -3.57 -4.64 34.41
CA ARG A 934 -3.49 -4.36 35.84
C ARG A 934 -4.23 -3.08 36.26
N PHE A 935 -4.28 -2.07 35.38
CA PHE A 935 -4.79 -0.74 35.67
C PHE A 935 -5.73 -0.20 34.57
N ALA A 936 -6.65 0.67 34.95
CA ALA A 936 -7.36 1.54 34.01
C ALA A 936 -6.43 2.73 33.68
N VAL A 937 -5.68 2.62 32.58
CA VAL A 937 -4.61 3.57 32.26
C VAL A 937 -5.08 4.71 31.37
N THR A 938 -4.77 5.94 31.77
CA THR A 938 -4.91 7.15 30.94
C THR A 938 -3.52 7.68 30.59
N VAL A 939 -3.30 8.12 29.34
CA VAL A 939 -2.05 8.75 28.89
C VAL A 939 -2.33 10.20 28.50
N GLN A 940 -1.60 11.15 29.07
CA GLN A 940 -1.84 12.59 28.90
C GLN A 940 -0.54 13.36 28.64
N ASP A 941 -0.60 14.34 27.73
CA ASP A 941 0.50 15.27 27.47
C ASP A 941 0.53 16.32 28.57
N LEU A 942 1.72 16.60 29.11
CA LEU A 942 1.90 17.68 30.09
C LEU A 942 1.46 19.04 29.55
N ALA A 943 1.48 19.24 28.22
CA ALA A 943 1.04 20.50 27.60
C ALA A 943 -0.46 20.76 27.78
N ASP A 944 -1.25 19.69 27.89
CA ASP A 944 -2.72 19.73 27.98
C ASP A 944 -3.20 19.40 29.41
N THR A 945 -2.27 19.33 30.37
CA THR A 945 -2.56 18.98 31.76
C THR A 945 -2.50 20.24 32.62
N ASP A 946 -3.61 20.56 33.29
CA ASP A 946 -3.62 21.56 34.34
C ASP A 946 -3.15 20.91 35.66
N PRO A 947 -2.05 21.38 36.29
CA PRO A 947 -1.60 20.85 37.58
C PRO A 947 -2.67 20.89 38.67
N ALA A 948 -3.58 21.87 38.64
CA ALA A 948 -4.66 22.01 39.62
C ALA A 948 -5.79 20.97 39.42
N ALA A 949 -5.85 20.34 38.25
CA ALA A 949 -6.84 19.32 37.92
C ALA A 949 -6.36 17.88 38.14
N LEU A 950 -5.14 17.68 38.68
CA LEU A 950 -4.61 16.35 38.98
C LEU A 950 -5.42 15.68 40.10
N ASP A 951 -6.04 14.54 39.79
CA ASP A 951 -6.76 13.71 40.74
C ASP A 951 -5.79 13.09 41.76
N THR A 952 -6.04 13.30 43.04
CA THR A 952 -5.22 12.80 44.16
C THR A 952 -5.55 11.36 44.55
N SER A 953 -6.57 10.74 43.95
CA SER A 953 -7.05 9.40 44.32
C SER A 953 -6.20 8.25 43.76
N HIS A 954 -5.26 8.53 42.83
CA HIS A 954 -4.49 7.51 42.14
C HIS A 954 -3.05 7.93 41.83
N PRO A 955 -2.13 6.96 41.59
CA PRO A 955 -0.74 7.28 41.29
C PRO A 955 -0.55 7.76 39.85
N TYR A 956 0.59 8.41 39.61
CA TYR A 956 1.04 8.89 38.30
C TYR A 956 2.38 8.27 37.89
N VAL A 957 2.62 8.18 36.58
CA VAL A 957 3.96 7.94 36.01
C VAL A 957 4.29 9.12 35.11
N VAL A 958 5.39 9.81 35.38
CA VAL A 958 5.85 10.96 34.59
C VAL A 958 7.00 10.52 33.70
N VAL A 959 6.83 10.62 32.39
CA VAL A 959 7.86 10.29 31.39
C VAL A 959 8.33 11.55 30.71
N CYS A 960 9.60 11.94 30.87
CA CYS A 960 10.09 13.19 30.28
C CYS A 960 11.37 13.00 29.47
N SER A 961 11.39 13.53 28.25
CA SER A 961 12.65 13.70 27.51
C SER A 961 13.42 14.91 28.00
N THR A 962 14.72 14.93 27.73
CA THR A 962 15.58 16.10 27.93
C THR A 962 15.79 16.79 26.59
N TYR A 963 15.81 18.13 26.57
CA TYR A 963 16.04 18.92 25.36
C TYR A 963 17.24 19.87 25.52
N GLY A 964 17.96 20.12 24.43
CA GLY A 964 19.12 21.02 24.42
C GLY A 964 20.14 20.68 25.51
N ASP A 965 20.55 21.69 26.28
CA ASP A 965 21.56 21.59 27.36
C ASP A 965 20.96 21.18 28.71
N GLY A 966 19.98 20.28 28.70
CA GLY A 966 19.34 19.79 29.92
C GLY A 966 17.99 20.45 30.26
N GLU A 967 17.43 21.22 29.33
CA GLU A 967 16.15 21.91 29.49
C GLU A 967 14.95 20.95 29.45
N LEU A 968 13.81 21.43 29.95
CA LEU A 968 12.51 20.79 29.74
C LEU A 968 12.07 20.92 28.27
N PRO A 969 11.44 19.87 27.72
CA PRO A 969 10.81 19.94 26.41
C PRO A 969 9.68 20.97 26.46
N THR A 970 9.40 21.60 25.33
CA THR A 970 8.39 22.65 25.20
C THR A 970 7.04 22.21 25.76
N SER A 971 6.67 20.93 25.56
CA SER A 971 5.41 20.37 26.06
C SER A 971 5.33 20.23 27.59
N ALA A 972 6.44 20.34 28.32
CA ALA A 972 6.45 20.28 29.79
C ALA A 972 6.67 21.64 30.47
N ARG A 973 7.10 22.67 29.72
CA ARG A 973 7.49 23.97 30.30
C ARG A 973 6.33 24.68 30.98
N ALA A 974 5.17 24.75 30.33
CA ALA A 974 3.98 25.43 30.87
C ALA A 974 3.49 24.76 32.16
N PHE A 975 3.43 23.42 32.16
CA PHE A 975 3.09 22.65 33.36
C PHE A 975 4.07 22.92 34.51
N ALA A 976 5.39 22.84 34.26
CA ALA A 976 6.40 23.08 35.29
C ALA A 976 6.35 24.52 35.84
N ALA A 977 6.09 25.51 34.98
CA ALA A 977 5.91 26.90 35.39
C ALA A 977 4.67 27.07 36.28
N ALA A 978 3.52 26.52 35.87
CA ALA A 978 2.28 26.56 36.65
C ALA A 978 2.44 25.91 38.02
N VAL A 979 3.14 24.77 38.12
CA VAL A 979 3.47 24.12 39.40
C VAL A 979 4.35 25.03 40.27
N SER A 980 5.38 25.65 39.68
CA SER A 980 6.33 26.51 40.40
C SER A 980 5.71 27.82 40.92
N GLU A 981 4.71 28.34 40.21
CA GLU A 981 3.96 29.54 40.59
C GLU A 981 2.97 29.30 41.75
N GLY A 982 2.85 28.05 42.24
CA GLY A 982 2.02 27.69 43.38
C GLY A 982 0.53 27.61 43.06
N SER A 983 0.18 27.33 41.81
CA SER A 983 -1.21 27.29 41.35
C SER A 983 -2.01 26.04 41.81
N ALA A 984 -1.35 25.03 42.40
CA ALA A 984 -1.96 23.75 42.78
C ALA A 984 -1.37 23.19 44.09
N ASP A 985 -2.21 22.58 44.94
CA ASP A 985 -1.76 21.76 46.09
C ASP A 985 -1.52 20.32 45.64
N LEU A 986 -0.24 19.94 45.53
CA LEU A 986 0.16 18.60 45.07
C LEU A 986 0.56 17.68 46.22
N SER A 987 0.31 18.05 47.49
CA SER A 987 0.74 17.31 48.69
C SER A 987 0.25 15.85 48.75
N SER A 988 -0.88 15.56 48.11
CA SER A 988 -1.48 14.23 48.04
C SER A 988 -1.19 13.48 46.74
N VAL A 989 -0.47 14.10 45.79
CA VAL A 989 -0.11 13.49 44.51
C VAL A 989 1.10 12.57 44.70
N ARG A 990 1.01 11.35 44.16
CA ARG A 990 2.08 10.35 44.22
C ARG A 990 2.51 9.98 42.81
N TYR A 991 3.80 9.98 42.52
CA TYR A 991 4.30 9.73 41.17
C TYR A 991 5.58 8.89 41.12
N ALA A 992 5.80 8.21 40.00
CA ALA A 992 7.11 7.67 39.60
C ALA A 992 7.62 8.45 38.38
N ALA A 993 8.94 8.51 38.17
CA ALA A 993 9.52 9.33 37.11
C ALA A 993 10.51 8.55 36.23
N PHE A 994 10.39 8.68 34.91
CA PHE A 994 11.25 8.06 33.92
C PHE A 994 11.80 9.09 32.93
N GLY A 995 13.12 9.13 32.77
CA GLY A 995 13.82 10.08 31.92
C GLY A 995 14.35 9.48 30.64
N LEU A 996 14.18 10.20 29.53
CA LEU A 996 14.90 9.94 28.28
C LEU A 996 16.02 10.98 28.14
N GLY A 997 17.23 10.50 27.88
CA GLY A 997 18.39 11.35 27.64
C GLY A 997 19.48 10.60 26.89
N ASP A 998 20.57 11.29 26.62
CA ASP A 998 21.72 10.75 25.91
C ASP A 998 22.98 10.97 26.79
N ARG A 999 23.69 9.89 27.12
CA ARG A 999 24.85 9.95 28.01
C ARG A 999 26.04 10.68 27.41
N THR A 1000 26.07 10.88 26.09
CA THR A 1000 27.13 11.66 25.44
C THR A 1000 27.14 13.13 25.88
N TYR A 1001 26.05 13.63 26.48
CA TYR A 1001 25.92 14.99 26.99
C TYR A 1001 26.32 15.15 28.48
N GLY A 1002 27.02 14.16 29.05
CA GLY A 1002 27.66 14.24 30.36
C GLY A 1002 26.73 14.70 31.49
N GLU A 1003 26.94 15.92 31.99
CA GLU A 1003 26.23 16.52 33.15
C GLU A 1003 24.72 16.72 32.93
N THR A 1004 24.27 16.75 31.67
CA THR A 1004 22.86 16.99 31.32
C THR A 1004 22.08 15.70 31.01
N PHE A 1005 22.69 14.52 31.21
CA PHE A 1005 22.07 13.24 30.94
C PHE A 1005 20.74 13.04 31.70
N ALA A 1006 19.65 12.97 30.93
CA ALA A 1006 18.28 12.85 31.42
C ALA A 1006 17.89 13.98 32.41
N ARG A 1007 18.47 15.18 32.28
CA ARG A 1007 18.21 16.31 33.20
C ARG A 1007 16.75 16.77 33.18
N GLY A 1008 16.03 16.65 32.07
CA GLY A 1008 14.64 17.06 31.95
C GLY A 1008 13.72 16.39 32.98
N VAL A 1009 13.84 15.06 33.18
CA VAL A 1009 13.05 14.37 34.21
C VAL A 1009 13.46 14.79 35.62
N VAL A 1010 14.74 15.13 35.82
CA VAL A 1010 15.25 15.59 37.13
C VAL A 1010 14.65 16.95 37.47
N VAL A 1011 14.56 17.86 36.50
CA VAL A 1011 13.93 19.18 36.70
C VAL A 1011 12.44 19.02 37.04
N LEU A 1012 11.70 18.16 36.34
CA LEU A 1012 10.29 17.90 36.66
C LEU A 1012 10.11 17.25 38.04
N ASP A 1013 10.99 16.33 38.40
CA ASP A 1013 10.99 15.68 39.70
C ASP A 1013 11.26 16.68 40.83
N GLU A 1014 12.28 17.54 40.69
CA GLU A 1014 12.59 18.62 41.63
C GLU A 1014 11.39 19.58 41.76
N THR A 1015 10.73 19.91 40.65
CA THR A 1015 9.58 20.83 40.59
C THR A 1015 8.35 20.25 41.30
N LEU A 1016 8.00 18.98 41.02
CA LEU A 1016 6.87 18.30 41.64
C LEU A 1016 7.10 18.09 43.14
N ALA A 1017 8.30 17.69 43.54
CA ALA A 1017 8.66 17.51 44.95
C ALA A 1017 8.61 18.84 45.73
N ALA A 1018 9.07 19.95 45.13
CA ALA A 1018 8.99 21.28 45.74
C ALA A 1018 7.53 21.75 45.97
N ALA A 1019 6.60 21.31 45.14
CA ALA A 1019 5.16 21.56 45.27
C ALA A 1019 4.43 20.57 46.20
N GLY A 1020 5.15 19.66 46.85
CA GLY A 1020 4.63 18.73 47.86
C GLY A 1020 4.29 17.33 47.37
N ALA A 1021 4.41 17.04 46.06
CA ALA A 1021 4.15 15.71 45.54
C ALA A 1021 5.20 14.68 46.02
N SER A 1022 4.76 13.44 46.24
CA SER A 1022 5.62 12.38 46.79
C SER A 1022 6.04 11.38 45.72
N ARG A 1023 7.34 11.31 45.40
CA ARG A 1023 7.87 10.28 44.49
C ARG A 1023 7.93 8.91 45.16
N PHE A 1024 7.52 7.87 44.44
CA PHE A 1024 7.79 6.47 44.80
C PHE A 1024 8.68 5.79 43.75
N GLY A 1025 9.60 4.94 44.23
CA GLY A 1025 10.63 4.31 43.40
C GLY A 1025 11.78 5.24 42.99
N ASP A 1026 12.80 4.64 42.40
CA ASP A 1026 13.95 5.36 41.84
C ASP A 1026 13.64 5.90 40.44
N VAL A 1027 14.25 7.03 40.08
CA VAL A 1027 14.09 7.62 38.74
C VAL A 1027 14.72 6.71 37.70
N GLY A 1028 13.91 6.16 36.80
CA GLY A 1028 14.40 5.37 35.68
C GLY A 1028 15.01 6.26 34.60
N ARG A 1029 16.01 5.76 33.88
CA ARG A 1029 16.68 6.50 32.80
C ARG A 1029 16.96 5.60 31.61
N HIS A 1030 16.72 6.13 30.42
CA HIS A 1030 17.15 5.55 29.16
C HIS A 1030 18.30 6.36 28.56
N ASP A 1031 19.23 5.66 27.91
CA ASP A 1031 20.36 6.23 27.18
C ASP A 1031 20.15 6.02 25.67
N ALA A 1032 19.91 7.11 24.94
CA ALA A 1032 19.66 7.10 23.51
C ALA A 1032 20.86 6.56 22.70
N ALA A 1033 22.08 6.72 23.18
CA ALA A 1033 23.29 6.19 22.54
C ALA A 1033 23.50 4.69 22.80
N GLY A 1034 22.76 4.08 23.75
CA GLY A 1034 22.99 2.73 24.24
C GLY A 1034 22.43 1.59 23.38
N GLY A 1035 21.83 1.89 22.21
CA GLY A 1035 21.31 0.92 21.25
C GLY A 1035 20.10 0.07 21.70
N ARG A 1036 19.71 0.14 22.98
CA ARG A 1036 18.53 -0.56 23.51
C ARG A 1036 17.26 0.29 23.35
N PRO A 1037 16.11 -0.31 22.96
CA PRO A 1037 14.85 0.43 22.84
C PRO A 1037 14.39 1.05 24.17
N PRO A 1038 13.97 2.33 24.18
CA PRO A 1038 13.55 3.04 25.40
C PRO A 1038 12.33 2.40 26.06
N ALA A 1039 11.34 1.97 25.28
CA ALA A 1039 10.12 1.33 25.79
C ALA A 1039 10.43 0.07 26.61
N ARG A 1040 11.35 -0.76 26.14
CA ARG A 1040 11.76 -1.98 26.85
C ARG A 1040 12.40 -1.67 28.20
N ILE A 1041 13.33 -0.72 28.22
CA ILE A 1041 14.00 -0.30 29.48
C ILE A 1041 12.98 0.31 30.44
N ALA A 1042 12.04 1.09 29.94
CA ALA A 1042 10.98 1.67 30.75
C ALA A 1042 10.06 0.58 31.36
N CYS A 1043 9.64 -0.43 30.58
CA CYS A 1043 8.83 -1.53 31.11
C CYS A 1043 9.60 -2.35 32.16
N GLU A 1044 10.87 -2.70 31.89
CA GLU A 1044 11.74 -3.40 32.85
C GLU A 1044 11.92 -2.60 34.15
N TRP A 1045 12.07 -1.28 34.06
CA TRP A 1045 12.11 -0.38 35.21
C TRP A 1045 10.79 -0.36 35.97
N LEU A 1046 9.66 -0.23 35.26
CA LEU A 1046 8.34 -0.13 35.86
C LEU A 1046 7.98 -1.40 36.65
N ASP A 1047 8.32 -2.58 36.13
CA ASP A 1047 8.10 -3.86 36.81
C ASP A 1047 8.92 -3.99 38.11
N GLY A 1048 10.03 -3.25 38.23
CA GLY A 1048 10.84 -3.14 39.44
C GLY A 1048 10.24 -2.26 40.54
N ILE A 1049 9.19 -1.48 40.25
CA ILE A 1049 8.56 -0.56 41.22
C ILE A 1049 7.53 -1.32 42.05
N ALA A 1050 7.91 -1.73 43.26
CA ALA A 1050 7.11 -2.59 44.15
C ALA A 1050 5.66 -2.11 44.40
N GLU A 1051 5.39 -0.81 44.29
CA GLU A 1051 4.06 -0.22 44.42
C GLU A 1051 3.14 -0.49 43.22
N LEU A 1052 3.69 -0.59 42.03
CA LEU A 1052 2.97 -0.89 40.80
C LEU A 1052 2.97 -2.40 40.47
N SER A 1053 3.91 -3.17 41.05
CA SER A 1053 4.02 -4.63 40.86
C SER A 1053 3.12 -5.48 41.77
N ARG A 1054 2.44 -4.89 42.77
CA ARG A 1054 1.66 -5.62 43.81
C ARG A 1054 0.17 -5.80 43.54
N VAL A 1055 -0.36 -5.28 42.43
CA VAL A 1055 -1.76 -5.49 42.02
C VAL A 1055 -1.85 -6.83 41.27
N PRO A 1056 -2.53 -7.87 41.81
CA PRO A 1056 -2.54 -9.19 41.17
C PRO A 1056 -3.41 -9.19 39.92
N ALA A 1057 -2.88 -9.72 38.81
CA ALA A 1057 -3.68 -10.01 37.62
C ALA A 1057 -4.82 -10.99 37.95
N PRO A 1058 -6.04 -10.83 37.39
CA PRO A 1058 -7.12 -11.79 37.59
C PRO A 1058 -6.70 -13.16 37.03
N ARG A 1059 -6.70 -14.18 37.89
CA ARG A 1059 -6.28 -15.54 37.55
C ARG A 1059 -7.09 -16.09 36.37
N ALA A 1060 -6.42 -16.39 35.26
CA ALA A 1060 -6.97 -17.22 34.20
C ALA A 1060 -7.37 -18.60 34.77
N ARG A 1061 -8.67 -18.94 34.68
CA ARG A 1061 -9.14 -20.30 34.94
C ARG A 1061 -8.54 -21.21 33.86
N ARG A 1062 -7.63 -22.10 34.26
CA ARG A 1062 -7.27 -23.26 33.43
C ARG A 1062 -8.49 -24.16 33.29
N GLY A 1063 -9.19 -24.07 32.16
CA GLY A 1063 -10.17 -25.05 31.70
C GLY A 1063 -9.45 -26.20 30.98
N LYS A 1064 -9.90 -27.43 31.25
CA LYS A 1064 -9.48 -28.66 30.59
C LYS A 1064 -9.91 -28.70 29.13
#